data_AF-A0A9P7Y4D7-F1
#
_entry.id   AF-A0A9P7Y4D7-F1
#
_cell.length_a   1.000
_cell.length_b   1.000
_cell.length_c   1.000
_cell.angle_alpha   90.00
_cell.angle_beta   90.00
_cell.angle_gamma   90.00
#
_symmetry.space_group_name_H-M   'P 1'
#
loop_
_entity.id
_entity.type
_entity.pdbx_description
1 polymer ?
#
loop_
_entity_poly.entity_id
_entity_poly.type
_entity_poly.pdbx_seq_one_letter_code
_entity_poly.pdbx_strand_id
1 'polypeptide(L)'
;MAPRKRKQGQKQTRSNATNGHAHTNGNGNNNNSNNDSDGNAHSHNDSNNNPSSHDGFTGEVKEALDKLTNVLPKNAKVEVRHPSLSRNPSITNYLRQTLFVNDVDVQDHKKHVPAGTRRRVVLLLGIIIGMGLATVLMRQSKDAAYMEAFSHYFQDFDLASMVPSGMIPDEFIGNVSAMFRPEILTEEEFYPGEELREELGYKPKYPVIMIPGIVSTGLESWSTTNKSCSQKYFRKRMWGTTTMFKAVLLDKECWISNLRLDPKTGLDPEGVRLRAAQGLEAADYLFQGYWVWAPIIKNLAAIGYDNNNMYLASYDWRLSFANLENRDNYFSRLKSSLELSLKVTGEKSVLLAHSMGSNVMFYFFKWVESDKGGKGGPNWVNDHVHTFVNIAGPMLGVPKTLAAVLSGEVRDTAQLGVVSAYVLEKFFSRRERADLFRSWGGLSSMIPKGGNRIWGTINGAPDDGTHDEEETVMNEKIARSEETPGATTKGSYGEQSPTFGAMLAFAEGSNMKNHGMDESMGLLSKMAGDDYNEMLAHNYTVGASVTQKQMDKTTKDPASWTNPLEATLPYAPKMKIYCLYGVGKSTERSYTYNRVSDLAPQIFDQRPGNVSDETGQVPNIYIDTSVHDDKLGISYGVHQGDGDGTVPLMSTGYMCVDGWSKKLYNPAGVKVITREFTHRSSLSPVDIRGGKRTADHVDILGNYQVTRDLLAIVAGRDGDGLEEQIYSKIKEYSANVDI
;
A
#
# COMPACT_ATOMS: atom_id res chain seq x y z
N MET A 1 55.87 44.69 -41.86
CA MET A 1 56.23 43.63 -42.85
C MET A 1 54.97 42.83 -43.20
N ALA A 2 54.92 42.22 -44.39
CA ALA A 2 53.75 41.50 -44.94
C ALA A 2 54.18 40.75 -46.24
N PRO A 3 53.34 39.93 -46.93
CA PRO A 3 52.36 38.91 -46.47
C PRO A 3 52.36 37.62 -47.37
N ARG A 4 51.25 36.83 -47.33
CA ARG A 4 50.75 35.81 -48.32
C ARG A 4 51.12 34.33 -48.03
N LYS A 5 50.34 33.32 -48.47
CA LYS A 5 49.23 33.21 -49.49
C LYS A 5 47.91 32.69 -48.80
N ARG A 6 46.64 32.93 -49.21
CA ARG A 6 45.89 32.86 -50.52
C ARG A 6 45.79 31.43 -51.10
N LYS A 7 44.71 30.92 -51.75
CA LYS A 7 43.23 31.16 -51.94
C LYS A 7 42.72 29.98 -52.85
N GLN A 8 41.47 29.60 -53.20
CA GLN A 8 40.00 29.87 -53.00
C GLN A 8 39.25 28.64 -53.64
N GLY A 9 37.95 28.27 -53.53
CA GLY A 9 36.74 28.68 -52.76
C GLY A 9 35.54 29.14 -53.64
N GLN A 10 34.29 28.73 -53.31
CA GLN A 10 32.97 28.91 -54.00
C GLN A 10 32.66 27.91 -55.17
N LYS A 11 31.41 27.52 -55.53
CA LYS A 11 29.97 27.89 -55.29
C LYS A 11 29.10 26.56 -55.21
N GLN A 12 27.92 26.43 -54.56
CA GLN A 12 26.53 26.76 -55.02
C GLN A 12 26.16 26.22 -56.44
N THR A 13 25.01 25.57 -56.76
CA THR A 13 23.59 25.61 -56.26
C THR A 13 22.76 24.31 -56.47
N ARG A 14 21.51 24.28 -55.96
CA ARG A 14 20.27 23.47 -56.28
C ARG A 14 20.24 22.72 -57.65
N SER A 15 19.52 21.60 -57.85
CA SER A 15 18.07 21.35 -57.58
C SER A 15 17.61 19.86 -57.59
N ASN A 16 16.32 19.61 -57.27
CA ASN A 16 15.63 18.29 -57.32
C ASN A 16 15.31 17.81 -58.76
N ALA A 17 15.06 16.50 -58.98
CA ALA A 17 13.73 15.94 -59.36
C ALA A 17 13.70 14.42 -59.76
N THR A 18 12.61 13.74 -59.35
CA THR A 18 11.84 12.64 -60.00
C THR A 18 12.46 11.33 -60.54
N ASN A 19 12.02 10.22 -59.93
CA ASN A 19 11.40 8.98 -60.47
C ASN A 19 11.90 8.28 -61.75
N GLY A 20 12.02 6.94 -61.64
CA GLY A 20 11.92 5.97 -62.74
C GLY A 20 11.45 4.60 -62.22
N HIS A 21 10.65 3.85 -63.00
CA HIS A 21 10.16 2.49 -62.67
C HIS A 21 10.95 1.40 -63.42
N ALA A 22 11.01 0.17 -62.90
CA ALA A 22 10.37 -1.04 -63.50
C ALA A 22 10.96 -2.38 -63.01
N HIS A 23 10.10 -3.41 -63.15
CA HIS A 23 10.28 -4.88 -63.14
C HIS A 23 11.68 -5.45 -63.54
N THR A 24 12.09 -6.67 -63.16
CA THR A 24 11.39 -7.96 -63.42
C THR A 24 11.71 -9.15 -62.49
N ASN A 25 10.85 -10.16 -62.63
CA ASN A 25 10.78 -11.50 -62.01
C ASN A 25 12.09 -12.31 -61.88
N GLY A 26 12.12 -13.19 -60.86
CA GLY A 26 12.86 -14.46 -60.80
C GLY A 26 12.09 -15.44 -59.92
N ASN A 27 11.94 -16.71 -60.32
CA ASN A 27 10.97 -17.65 -59.72
C ASN A 27 11.53 -19.08 -59.53
N GLY A 28 10.96 -19.81 -58.56
CA GLY A 28 11.14 -21.25 -58.35
C GLY A 28 11.98 -21.65 -57.12
N ASN A 29 11.79 -22.84 -56.52
CA ASN A 29 10.73 -23.85 -56.78
C ASN A 29 10.62 -24.88 -55.63
N ASN A 30 9.62 -25.79 -55.71
CA ASN A 30 9.46 -27.05 -54.93
C ASN A 30 9.08 -26.86 -53.43
N ASN A 31 8.45 -27.79 -52.69
CA ASN A 31 7.63 -29.02 -52.91
C ASN A 31 7.09 -29.45 -51.52
N ASN A 32 6.00 -30.22 -51.30
CA ASN A 32 4.83 -30.72 -52.07
C ASN A 32 3.72 -31.04 -50.99
N SER A 33 2.64 -31.84 -51.10
CA SER A 33 2.00 -32.72 -52.10
C SER A 33 0.59 -33.13 -51.61
N ASN A 34 -0.39 -33.20 -52.52
CA ASN A 34 -1.58 -34.09 -52.54
C ASN A 34 -2.68 -33.96 -51.44
N ASN A 35 -3.98 -34.25 -51.68
CA ASN A 35 -4.80 -34.38 -52.91
C ASN A 35 -6.31 -34.24 -52.50
N ASP A 36 -7.18 -33.90 -53.47
CA ASP A 36 -8.56 -34.39 -53.75
C ASP A 36 -9.57 -34.75 -52.61
N SER A 37 -10.88 -34.49 -52.71
CA SER A 37 -11.71 -33.75 -53.69
C SER A 37 -13.16 -33.54 -53.17
N ASP A 38 -13.97 -32.78 -53.92
CA ASP A 38 -15.45 -32.70 -54.08
C ASP A 38 -16.41 -33.50 -53.15
N GLY A 39 -17.64 -33.05 -52.84
CA GLY A 39 -18.35 -31.80 -53.19
C GLY A 39 -19.89 -31.97 -53.32
N ASN A 40 -20.67 -31.06 -52.70
CA ASN A 40 -22.14 -30.83 -52.84
C ASN A 40 -23.16 -31.99 -52.62
N ALA A 41 -24.21 -31.76 -51.81
CA ALA A 41 -25.56 -31.42 -52.31
C ALA A 41 -26.70 -31.37 -51.23
N HIS A 42 -27.61 -30.43 -51.49
CA HIS A 42 -28.86 -30.02 -50.85
C HIS A 42 -29.98 -31.03 -50.43
N SER A 43 -30.62 -30.72 -49.27
CA SER A 43 -32.06 -30.36 -49.09
C SER A 43 -33.19 -31.31 -48.60
N HIS A 44 -34.12 -30.66 -47.87
CA HIS A 44 -35.59 -30.81 -47.76
C HIS A 44 -36.31 -31.98 -47.04
N ASN A 45 -37.11 -31.55 -46.03
CA ASN A 45 -38.53 -31.86 -45.75
C ASN A 45 -39.03 -32.99 -44.79
N ASP A 46 -39.98 -32.53 -43.95
CA ASP A 46 -41.29 -33.10 -43.56
C ASP A 46 -41.48 -34.28 -42.57
N SER A 47 -42.15 -33.94 -41.46
CA SER A 47 -43.50 -34.42 -41.04
C SER A 47 -43.69 -35.10 -39.65
N ASN A 48 -44.62 -34.52 -38.90
CA ASN A 48 -45.66 -35.10 -38.03
C ASN A 48 -45.40 -36.35 -37.15
N ASN A 49 -45.60 -36.22 -35.83
CA ASN A 49 -46.88 -36.65 -35.20
C ASN A 49 -47.05 -36.22 -33.72
N ASN A 50 -48.29 -36.34 -33.24
CA ASN A 50 -48.85 -36.10 -31.88
C ASN A 50 -49.99 -37.18 -31.70
N PRO A 51 -50.72 -37.38 -30.57
CA PRO A 51 -50.69 -36.71 -29.26
C PRO A 51 -50.87 -37.65 -28.01
N SER A 52 -51.12 -37.04 -26.84
CA SER A 52 -51.76 -37.63 -25.61
C SER A 52 -50.86 -38.50 -24.69
N SER A 53 -51.12 -38.68 -23.38
CA SER A 53 -52.26 -38.28 -22.52
C SER A 53 -51.90 -38.13 -21.00
N HIS A 54 -52.78 -37.45 -20.24
CA HIS A 54 -53.06 -37.46 -18.78
C HIS A 54 -51.98 -37.37 -17.67
N ASP A 55 -52.08 -36.28 -16.89
CA ASP A 55 -52.24 -36.17 -15.42
C ASP A 55 -51.49 -37.07 -14.43
N GLY A 56 -50.90 -36.47 -13.37
CA GLY A 56 -50.31 -37.25 -12.27
C GLY A 56 -49.71 -36.57 -11.01
N PHE A 57 -49.92 -35.28 -10.71
CA PHE A 57 -49.34 -34.65 -9.50
C PHE A 57 -50.30 -33.72 -8.74
N THR A 58 -50.95 -34.25 -7.69
CA THR A 58 -51.81 -33.47 -6.76
C THR A 58 -51.61 -33.81 -5.27
N GLY A 59 -50.61 -34.63 -4.93
CA GLY A 59 -50.33 -35.04 -3.54
C GLY A 59 -49.66 -33.95 -2.69
N GLU A 60 -48.50 -33.46 -3.14
CA GLU A 60 -47.58 -32.64 -2.33
C GLU A 60 -48.19 -31.31 -1.83
N VAL A 61 -49.04 -30.69 -2.65
CA VAL A 61 -49.72 -29.42 -2.29
C VAL A 61 -50.65 -29.61 -1.08
N LYS A 62 -51.24 -30.79 -0.92
CA LYS A 62 -52.15 -31.09 0.20
C LYS A 62 -51.37 -31.31 1.50
N GLU A 63 -50.24 -32.01 1.42
CA GLU A 63 -49.36 -32.26 2.57
C GLU A 63 -48.72 -30.96 3.10
N ALA A 64 -48.44 -29.99 2.22
CA ALA A 64 -47.98 -28.66 2.61
C ALA A 64 -49.04 -27.86 3.39
N LEU A 65 -50.32 -27.97 3.00
CA LEU A 65 -51.46 -27.29 3.64
C LEU A 65 -51.77 -27.85 5.03
N ASP A 66 -51.79 -29.18 5.19
CA ASP A 66 -52.08 -29.81 6.48
C ASP A 66 -51.00 -29.48 7.54
N LYS A 67 -49.72 -29.36 7.13
CA LYS A 67 -48.61 -28.96 8.02
C LYS A 67 -48.71 -27.50 8.49
N LEU A 68 -49.21 -26.59 7.67
CA LEU A 68 -49.40 -25.17 8.00
C LEU A 68 -50.52 -24.94 9.04
N THR A 69 -51.52 -25.83 9.10
CA THR A 69 -52.71 -25.67 9.94
C THR A 69 -52.41 -25.83 11.45
N ASN A 70 -51.30 -26.48 11.82
CA ASN A 70 -50.92 -26.74 13.22
C ASN A 70 -50.18 -25.58 13.92
N VAL A 71 -49.93 -24.44 13.25
CA VAL A 71 -49.07 -23.35 13.77
C VAL A 71 -49.87 -22.08 14.13
N LEU A 72 -51.19 -22.05 13.90
CA LEU A 72 -52.02 -20.86 14.10
C LEU A 72 -53.01 -20.98 15.27
N PRO A 73 -53.26 -19.90 16.05
CA PRO A 73 -54.24 -19.88 17.13
C PRO A 73 -55.68 -19.93 16.61
N LYS A 74 -56.57 -20.57 17.39
CA LYS A 74 -57.85 -21.18 16.97
C LYS A 74 -58.95 -20.28 16.34
N ASN A 75 -58.74 -18.98 16.15
CA ASN A 75 -59.81 -18.03 15.78
C ASN A 75 -59.64 -17.34 14.41
N ALA A 76 -58.65 -17.70 13.59
CA ALA A 76 -58.50 -17.13 12.24
C ALA A 76 -59.51 -17.71 11.24
N LYS A 77 -60.14 -16.84 10.43
CA LYS A 77 -60.88 -17.22 9.21
C LYS A 77 -60.13 -16.73 7.98
N VAL A 78 -60.16 -17.53 6.91
CA VAL A 78 -59.63 -17.17 5.59
C VAL A 78 -60.78 -17.14 4.58
N GLU A 79 -60.90 -16.06 3.81
CA GLU A 79 -61.79 -15.93 2.64
C GLU A 79 -60.92 -15.78 1.39
N VAL A 80 -61.20 -16.56 0.34
CA VAL A 80 -60.44 -16.53 -0.92
C VAL A 80 -61.30 -15.90 -2.01
N ARG A 81 -60.79 -14.85 -2.67
CA ARG A 81 -61.40 -14.26 -3.86
C ARG A 81 -60.47 -14.37 -5.05
N HIS A 82 -60.97 -14.91 -6.16
CA HIS A 82 -60.25 -14.98 -7.42
C HIS A 82 -60.29 -13.63 -8.17
N PRO A 83 -59.15 -13.08 -8.59
CA PRO A 83 -59.10 -12.07 -9.65
C PRO A 83 -59.11 -12.75 -11.02
N SER A 84 -60.02 -12.34 -11.90
CA SER A 84 -60.01 -12.77 -13.32
C SER A 84 -59.01 -11.94 -14.12
N LEU A 85 -58.00 -12.58 -14.72
CA LEU A 85 -57.06 -11.93 -15.65
C LEU A 85 -56.74 -12.81 -16.86
N SER A 86 -56.67 -12.19 -18.03
CA SER A 86 -56.52 -12.87 -19.32
C SER A 86 -55.11 -12.77 -19.90
N ARG A 87 -54.49 -13.95 -20.12
CA ARG A 87 -53.47 -14.24 -21.15
C ARG A 87 -52.42 -13.15 -21.49
N ASN A 88 -51.23 -13.24 -20.89
CA ASN A 88 -49.97 -13.12 -21.69
C ASN A 88 -48.81 -13.87 -20.98
N PRO A 89 -48.14 -14.87 -21.61
CA PRO A 89 -47.22 -15.76 -20.89
C PRO A 89 -45.73 -15.36 -21.03
N SER A 90 -45.27 -14.43 -20.19
CA SER A 90 -43.82 -14.12 -20.09
C SER A 90 -43.34 -13.60 -18.71
N ILE A 91 -44.23 -13.36 -17.75
CA ILE A 91 -43.89 -12.79 -16.42
C ILE A 91 -44.21 -13.79 -15.29
N THR A 92 -43.81 -15.06 -15.47
CA THR A 92 -44.08 -16.14 -14.49
C THR A 92 -42.84 -16.63 -13.73
N ASN A 93 -41.64 -16.43 -14.29
CA ASN A 93 -40.39 -16.93 -13.68
C ASN A 93 -39.65 -15.90 -12.80
N TYR A 94 -40.01 -14.61 -12.86
CA TYR A 94 -39.27 -13.54 -12.17
C TYR A 94 -39.82 -13.16 -10.77
N LEU A 95 -41.03 -13.62 -10.42
CA LEU A 95 -41.73 -13.26 -9.18
C LEU A 95 -41.69 -14.35 -8.09
N ARG A 96 -40.68 -15.26 -8.11
CA ARG A 96 -40.67 -16.43 -7.22
C ARG A 96 -39.93 -16.23 -5.87
N GLN A 97 -39.08 -15.21 -5.73
CA GLN A 97 -38.28 -15.01 -4.51
C GLN A 97 -38.07 -13.54 -4.14
N THR A 98 -38.96 -12.99 -3.29
CA THR A 98 -38.64 -12.13 -2.12
C THR A 98 -39.95 -11.57 -1.54
N LEU A 99 -40.38 -12.06 -0.37
CA LEU A 99 -41.32 -11.35 0.54
C LEU A 99 -41.48 -12.09 1.89
N PHE A 100 -40.70 -11.66 2.88
CA PHE A 100 -41.00 -11.75 4.32
C PHE A 100 -40.52 -10.40 4.88
N VAL A 101 -41.37 -9.43 5.23
CA VAL A 101 -42.41 -9.37 6.29
C VAL A 101 -41.81 -9.13 7.67
N ASN A 102 -41.98 -7.88 8.11
CA ASN A 102 -42.26 -7.36 9.45
C ASN A 102 -42.92 -5.97 9.23
N ASP A 103 -43.76 -5.39 10.08
CA ASP A 103 -44.11 -5.73 11.47
C ASP A 103 -45.62 -5.96 11.68
N VAL A 104 -45.99 -6.40 12.89
CA VAL A 104 -47.37 -6.44 13.39
C VAL A 104 -47.58 -5.33 14.42
N ASP A 105 -48.50 -4.40 14.17
CA ASP A 105 -48.87 -3.33 15.11
C ASP A 105 -50.16 -3.69 15.88
N VAL A 106 -50.27 -3.20 17.12
CA VAL A 106 -51.36 -3.48 18.06
C VAL A 106 -51.64 -2.25 18.93
N GLN A 107 -52.81 -1.61 18.78
CA GLN A 107 -53.62 -1.23 19.96
C GLN A 107 -55.08 -0.74 19.72
N ASP A 108 -55.91 -1.15 20.68
CA ASP A 108 -57.03 -0.47 21.40
C ASP A 108 -58.06 0.45 20.71
N HIS A 109 -59.28 0.41 21.24
CA HIS A 109 -60.41 1.24 20.85
C HIS A 109 -60.61 2.48 21.76
N LYS A 110 -60.65 3.68 21.19
CA LYS A 110 -61.44 4.82 21.72
C LYS A 110 -62.09 5.65 20.61
N LYS A 111 -63.06 6.49 21.00
CA LYS A 111 -64.16 7.00 20.14
C LYS A 111 -63.87 8.37 19.48
N HIS A 112 -64.66 8.69 18.44
CA HIS A 112 -64.60 9.91 17.63
C HIS A 112 -64.70 11.24 18.39
N VAL A 113 -64.06 12.29 17.83
CA VAL A 113 -64.62 13.65 17.60
C VAL A 113 -63.77 14.33 16.49
N PRO A 114 -64.31 15.23 15.62
CA PRO A 114 -63.70 15.54 14.32
C PRO A 114 -62.75 16.76 14.27
N ALA A 115 -61.73 16.72 13.40
CA ALA A 115 -60.79 17.83 13.16
C ALA A 115 -60.22 17.85 11.71
N GLY A 116 -61.08 17.84 10.69
CA GLY A 116 -60.72 17.60 9.28
C GLY A 116 -59.73 18.58 8.64
N THR A 117 -59.69 19.84 9.07
CA THR A 117 -58.94 20.90 8.36
C THR A 117 -57.54 21.14 8.92
N ARG A 118 -57.34 21.09 10.25
CA ARG A 118 -56.02 21.37 10.87
C ARG A 118 -54.96 20.35 10.47
N ARG A 119 -55.29 19.05 10.40
CA ARG A 119 -54.31 18.01 10.04
C ARG A 119 -53.71 18.18 8.64
N ARG A 120 -54.48 18.67 7.65
CA ARG A 120 -53.94 18.95 6.30
C ARG A 120 -53.01 20.17 6.28
N VAL A 121 -53.33 21.23 7.02
CA VAL A 121 -52.46 22.41 7.14
C VAL A 121 -51.18 22.09 7.91
N VAL A 122 -51.27 21.30 8.99
CA VAL A 122 -50.08 20.84 9.75
C VAL A 122 -49.25 19.85 8.93
N LEU A 123 -49.85 18.99 8.11
CA LEU A 123 -49.11 18.11 7.20
C LEU A 123 -48.41 18.91 6.10
N LEU A 124 -49.08 19.89 5.49
CA LEU A 124 -48.47 20.76 4.47
C LEU A 124 -47.37 21.65 5.05
N LEU A 125 -47.56 22.21 6.25
CA LEU A 125 -46.50 22.91 6.97
C LEU A 125 -45.36 21.97 7.37
N GLY A 126 -45.65 20.74 7.80
CA GLY A 126 -44.66 19.71 8.09
C GLY A 126 -43.89 19.26 6.85
N ILE A 127 -44.50 19.26 5.67
CA ILE A 127 -43.87 18.99 4.37
C ILE A 127 -43.06 20.19 3.88
N ILE A 128 -43.53 21.42 4.09
CA ILE A 128 -42.78 22.66 3.73
C ILE A 128 -41.60 22.88 4.68
N ILE A 129 -41.79 22.65 5.99
CA ILE A 129 -40.71 22.65 6.99
C ILE A 129 -39.81 21.43 6.77
N GLY A 130 -40.33 20.27 6.38
CA GLY A 130 -39.54 19.08 6.06
C GLY A 130 -38.66 19.28 4.82
N MET A 131 -39.21 19.84 3.73
CA MET A 131 -38.42 20.24 2.56
C MET A 131 -37.53 21.45 2.85
N GLY A 132 -37.94 22.36 3.74
CA GLY A 132 -37.10 23.47 4.20
C GLY A 132 -35.90 22.99 5.01
N LEU A 133 -36.11 22.05 5.92
CA LEU A 133 -35.06 21.40 6.70
C LEU A 133 -34.19 20.53 5.79
N ALA A 134 -34.77 19.77 4.86
CA ALA A 134 -34.01 18.99 3.88
C ALA A 134 -33.20 19.88 2.92
N THR A 135 -33.70 21.05 2.49
CA THR A 135 -32.94 21.98 1.64
C THR A 135 -31.94 22.84 2.42
N VAL A 136 -32.15 23.09 3.72
CA VAL A 136 -31.13 23.66 4.61
C VAL A 136 -30.05 22.62 4.90
N LEU A 137 -30.43 21.37 5.21
CA LEU A 137 -29.51 20.26 5.40
C LEU A 137 -28.75 19.96 4.11
N MET A 138 -29.37 19.97 2.92
CA MET A 138 -28.69 19.83 1.62
C MET A 138 -27.81 21.04 1.26
N ARG A 139 -28.06 22.23 1.84
CA ARG A 139 -27.20 23.42 1.71
C ARG A 139 -26.08 23.48 2.75
N GLN A 140 -26.17 22.71 3.84
CA GLN A 140 -25.11 22.56 4.85
C GLN A 140 -24.27 21.29 4.63
N SER A 141 -24.87 20.22 4.12
CA SER A 141 -24.18 18.99 3.71
C SER A 141 -23.43 19.29 2.43
N LYS A 142 -22.12 19.41 2.54
CA LYS A 142 -21.20 19.48 1.38
C LYS A 142 -21.38 18.25 0.47
N ASP A 143 -21.93 17.16 1.01
CA ASP A 143 -22.21 15.88 0.37
C ASP A 143 -23.09 15.96 -0.88
N ALA A 144 -24.02 16.92 -0.98
CA ALA A 144 -24.79 17.11 -2.22
C ALA A 144 -23.88 17.57 -3.37
N ALA A 145 -23.01 18.55 -3.12
CA ALA A 145 -22.01 19.01 -4.09
C ALA A 145 -20.89 17.98 -4.30
N TYR A 146 -20.54 17.18 -3.28
CA TYR A 146 -19.62 16.05 -3.46
C TYR A 146 -20.20 14.97 -4.37
N MET A 147 -21.49 14.63 -4.25
CA MET A 147 -22.12 13.67 -5.16
C MET A 147 -22.30 14.22 -6.59
N GLU A 148 -22.60 15.50 -6.74
CA GLU A 148 -22.62 16.16 -8.06
C GLU A 148 -21.23 16.18 -8.70
N ALA A 149 -20.17 16.55 -7.97
CA ALA A 149 -18.80 16.51 -8.47
C ALA A 149 -18.29 15.08 -8.75
N PHE A 150 -18.60 14.12 -7.86
CA PHE A 150 -18.23 12.71 -7.99
C PHE A 150 -18.89 12.09 -9.23
N SER A 151 -20.21 12.27 -9.39
CA SER A 151 -20.91 11.83 -10.59
C SER A 151 -20.36 12.52 -11.84
N HIS A 152 -20.02 13.81 -11.80
CA HIS A 152 -19.38 14.52 -12.92
C HIS A 152 -18.02 13.92 -13.34
N TYR A 153 -17.23 13.37 -12.41
CA TYR A 153 -15.96 12.67 -12.73
C TYR A 153 -16.17 11.25 -13.26
N PHE A 154 -17.34 10.66 -13.06
CA PHE A 154 -17.68 9.28 -13.44
C PHE A 154 -18.90 9.19 -14.38
N GLN A 155 -19.24 10.24 -15.16
CA GLN A 155 -20.42 10.21 -16.05
C GLN A 155 -20.36 9.12 -17.14
N ASP A 156 -19.15 8.71 -17.54
CA ASP A 156 -18.94 7.59 -18.47
C ASP A 156 -18.97 6.20 -17.78
N PHE A 157 -19.18 6.14 -16.46
CA PHE A 157 -18.98 4.94 -15.62
C PHE A 157 -20.12 4.75 -14.62
N ASP A 158 -21.08 3.87 -14.95
CA ASP A 158 -22.03 3.33 -13.97
C ASP A 158 -21.27 2.48 -12.92
N LEU A 159 -20.92 3.09 -11.79
CA LEU A 159 -20.20 2.44 -10.71
C LEU A 159 -20.98 1.26 -10.11
N ALA A 160 -22.32 1.30 -10.12
CA ALA A 160 -23.16 0.23 -9.58
C ALA A 160 -23.07 -1.03 -10.46
N SER A 161 -22.93 -0.87 -11.78
CA SER A 161 -22.66 -1.97 -12.72
C SER A 161 -21.28 -2.63 -12.54
N MET A 162 -20.37 -1.99 -11.79
CA MET A 162 -19.00 -2.45 -11.56
C MET A 162 -18.76 -3.02 -10.15
N VAL A 163 -19.81 -3.13 -9.32
CA VAL A 163 -19.75 -3.73 -7.99
C VAL A 163 -19.59 -5.25 -8.11
N PRO A 164 -18.58 -5.88 -7.49
CA PRO A 164 -18.42 -7.33 -7.52
C PRO A 164 -19.59 -8.07 -6.85
N SER A 165 -20.00 -9.20 -7.43
CA SER A 165 -21.03 -10.08 -6.88
C SER A 165 -20.71 -10.49 -5.43
N GLY A 166 -21.46 -9.96 -4.47
CA GLY A 166 -21.27 -10.18 -3.03
C GLY A 166 -20.84 -8.95 -2.23
N MET A 167 -20.62 -7.79 -2.87
CA MET A 167 -20.37 -6.51 -2.21
C MET A 167 -21.63 -5.63 -2.21
N ILE A 168 -21.84 -4.84 -1.14
CA ILE A 168 -22.96 -3.89 -1.05
C ILE A 168 -22.62 -2.66 -1.91
N PRO A 169 -23.46 -2.25 -2.89
CA PRO A 169 -23.16 -1.11 -3.76
C PRO A 169 -22.91 0.19 -3.00
N ASP A 170 -23.71 0.49 -1.98
CA ASP A 170 -23.61 1.74 -1.22
C ASP A 170 -22.32 1.81 -0.37
N GLU A 171 -21.84 0.67 0.14
CA GLU A 171 -20.56 0.57 0.86
C GLU A 171 -19.37 0.80 -0.08
N PHE A 172 -19.41 0.18 -1.26
CA PHE A 172 -18.40 0.39 -2.30
C PHE A 172 -18.38 1.84 -2.79
N ILE A 173 -19.54 2.40 -3.13
CA ILE A 173 -19.68 3.78 -3.58
C ILE A 173 -19.29 4.77 -2.48
N GLY A 174 -19.63 4.50 -1.21
CA GLY A 174 -19.22 5.33 -0.07
C GLY A 174 -17.69 5.38 0.09
N ASN A 175 -17.04 4.22 0.13
CA ASN A 175 -15.58 4.13 0.26
C ASN A 175 -14.83 4.73 -0.95
N VAL A 176 -15.34 4.55 -2.17
CA VAL A 176 -14.77 5.15 -3.38
C VAL A 176 -15.09 6.66 -3.49
N SER A 177 -16.22 7.13 -2.98
CA SER A 177 -16.55 8.56 -2.94
C SER A 177 -15.70 9.31 -1.92
N ALA A 178 -15.46 8.73 -0.75
CA ALA A 178 -14.52 9.26 0.25
C ALA A 178 -13.11 9.45 -0.33
N MET A 179 -12.66 8.52 -1.19
CA MET A 179 -11.37 8.61 -1.90
C MET A 179 -11.27 9.81 -2.85
N PHE A 180 -12.37 10.21 -3.51
CA PHE A 180 -12.37 11.29 -4.52
C PHE A 180 -12.96 12.62 -4.02
N ARG A 181 -13.06 12.81 -2.69
CA ARG A 181 -13.43 14.11 -2.11
C ARG A 181 -12.43 15.18 -2.54
N PRO A 182 -12.86 16.28 -3.19
CA PRO A 182 -11.94 17.36 -3.55
C PRO A 182 -11.44 18.06 -2.28
N GLU A 183 -10.12 18.06 -2.11
CA GLU A 183 -9.43 18.77 -1.03
C GLU A 183 -9.69 20.28 -1.19
N ILE A 184 -10.31 20.89 -0.17
CA ILE A 184 -10.56 22.33 -0.16
C ILE A 184 -9.27 23.00 0.28
N LEU A 185 -8.59 23.67 -0.64
CA LEU A 185 -7.40 24.47 -0.33
C LEU A 185 -7.75 25.49 0.76
N THR A 186 -6.97 25.50 1.84
CA THR A 186 -7.11 26.43 2.96
C THR A 186 -5.80 27.16 3.22
N GLU A 187 -5.87 28.32 3.85
CA GLU A 187 -4.68 29.14 4.19
C GLU A 187 -3.72 28.40 5.16
N GLU A 188 -4.19 27.35 5.84
CA GLU A 188 -3.38 26.55 6.74
C GLU A 188 -2.35 25.63 6.06
N GLU A 189 -2.43 25.41 4.74
CA GLU A 189 -1.58 24.44 4.02
C GLU A 189 -0.11 24.85 3.90
N PHE A 190 0.20 26.14 4.00
CA PHE A 190 1.56 26.70 3.87
C PHE A 190 2.24 26.97 5.23
N TYR A 191 1.61 26.58 6.35
CA TYR A 191 2.18 26.66 7.69
C TYR A 191 2.94 25.37 8.05
N PRO A 192 4.06 25.45 8.80
CA PRO A 192 4.72 26.64 9.37
C PRO A 192 5.56 27.49 8.41
N GLY A 193 5.62 27.18 7.12
CA GLY A 193 6.49 27.87 6.15
C GLY A 193 6.30 29.39 6.07
N GLU A 194 5.07 29.89 6.08
CA GLU A 194 4.82 31.34 6.04
C GLU A 194 5.17 32.05 7.35
N GLU A 195 4.81 31.47 8.50
CA GLU A 195 5.22 31.91 9.85
C GLU A 195 6.75 32.06 9.93
N LEU A 196 7.49 31.02 9.51
CA LEU A 196 8.95 31.01 9.56
C LEU A 196 9.59 31.98 8.55
N ARG A 197 8.96 32.20 7.39
CA ARG A 197 9.35 33.24 6.42
C ARG A 197 9.20 34.63 7.03
N GLU A 198 8.08 34.91 7.68
CA GLU A 198 7.67 36.28 8.04
C GLU A 198 8.16 36.71 9.42
N GLU A 199 8.04 35.88 10.45
CA GLU A 199 8.52 36.19 11.79
C GLU A 199 10.05 36.06 11.90
N LEU A 200 10.61 35.01 11.29
CA LEU A 200 12.03 34.64 11.48
C LEU A 200 12.90 34.87 10.25
N GLY A 201 12.34 35.19 9.09
CA GLY A 201 13.12 35.47 7.87
C GLY A 201 13.76 34.23 7.23
N TYR A 202 13.09 33.06 7.28
CA TYR A 202 13.58 31.83 6.65
C TYR A 202 13.60 31.98 5.12
N LYS A 203 14.63 31.39 4.50
CA LYS A 203 14.92 31.44 3.05
C LYS A 203 15.65 30.16 2.63
N PRO A 204 15.70 29.81 1.32
CA PRO A 204 16.45 28.66 0.86
C PRO A 204 17.95 28.87 1.08
N LYS A 205 18.65 27.84 1.51
CA LYS A 205 20.12 27.85 1.65
C LYS A 205 20.73 26.61 1.01
N TYR A 206 20.39 25.43 1.52
CA TYR A 206 20.85 24.17 0.95
C TYR A 206 19.86 23.66 -0.12
N PRO A 207 20.33 23.16 -1.28
CA PRO A 207 19.46 22.48 -2.23
C PRO A 207 18.83 21.23 -1.60
N VAL A 208 17.57 20.95 -1.93
CA VAL A 208 16.81 19.83 -1.35
C VAL A 208 16.62 18.73 -2.36
N ILE A 209 16.96 17.49 -1.99
CA ILE A 209 16.57 16.30 -2.73
C ILE A 209 15.67 15.44 -1.84
N MET A 210 14.46 15.15 -2.31
CA MET A 210 13.49 14.28 -1.66
C MET A 210 13.58 12.87 -2.25
N ILE A 211 13.57 11.85 -1.41
CA ILE A 211 13.65 10.43 -1.78
C ILE A 211 12.39 9.72 -1.26
N PRO A 212 11.45 9.35 -2.15
CA PRO A 212 10.17 8.78 -1.76
C PRO A 212 10.27 7.38 -1.12
N GLY A 213 9.25 7.01 -0.34
CA GLY A 213 9.10 5.66 0.22
C GLY A 213 8.51 4.64 -0.78
N ILE A 214 8.34 3.39 -0.34
CA ILE A 214 7.64 2.36 -1.12
C ILE A 214 6.24 2.84 -1.51
N VAL A 215 5.73 2.38 -2.66
CA VAL A 215 4.43 2.74 -3.27
C VAL A 215 4.13 4.23 -3.50
N SER A 216 4.91 5.17 -2.97
CA SER A 216 4.58 6.60 -3.01
C SER A 216 4.87 7.26 -4.37
N THR A 217 5.67 6.63 -5.24
CA THR A 217 5.91 7.10 -6.61
C THR A 217 4.93 6.45 -7.59
N GLY A 218 4.22 7.27 -8.38
CA GLY A 218 3.35 6.79 -9.46
C GLY A 218 4.13 6.06 -10.57
N LEU A 219 3.59 4.95 -11.09
CA LEU A 219 4.22 4.13 -12.14
C LEU A 219 3.43 4.23 -13.44
N GLU A 220 4.10 4.57 -14.54
CA GLU A 220 3.53 4.80 -15.87
C GLU A 220 3.90 3.69 -16.86
N SER A 221 2.94 3.23 -17.67
CA SER A 221 3.21 2.25 -18.73
C SER A 221 3.82 2.89 -19.97
N TRP A 222 4.94 2.33 -20.40
CA TRP A 222 5.65 2.59 -21.66
C TRP A 222 5.58 1.37 -22.59
N SER A 223 4.63 0.48 -22.35
CA SER A 223 4.44 -0.78 -23.10
C SER A 223 3.82 -0.48 -24.47
N THR A 224 4.51 -0.85 -25.55
CA THR A 224 4.10 -0.52 -26.93
C THR A 224 3.72 -1.73 -27.78
N THR A 225 3.97 -2.96 -27.30
CA THR A 225 3.86 -4.19 -28.10
C THR A 225 2.43 -4.74 -28.09
N ASN A 226 1.84 -5.02 -29.26
CA ASN A 226 0.48 -5.57 -29.41
C ASN A 226 0.26 -6.93 -28.72
N LYS A 227 1.33 -7.67 -28.39
CA LYS A 227 1.26 -8.90 -27.56
C LYS A 227 0.89 -8.60 -26.10
N SER A 228 1.17 -7.39 -25.62
CA SER A 228 0.88 -6.96 -24.25
C SER A 228 -0.54 -6.41 -24.16
N CYS A 229 -1.32 -6.89 -23.19
CA CYS A 229 -2.57 -6.24 -22.79
C CYS A 229 -2.33 -4.78 -22.33
N SER A 230 -1.09 -4.49 -21.92
CA SER A 230 -0.56 -3.22 -21.42
C SER A 230 -0.63 -2.06 -22.41
N GLN A 231 -0.71 -2.34 -23.72
CA GLN A 231 -0.61 -1.32 -24.78
C GLN A 231 -1.70 -0.24 -24.66
N LYS A 232 -2.93 -0.61 -24.25
CA LYS A 232 -4.04 0.35 -24.02
C LYS A 232 -3.81 1.32 -22.85
N TYR A 233 -2.76 1.10 -22.06
CA TYR A 233 -2.33 1.97 -20.96
C TYR A 233 -1.05 2.75 -21.25
N PHE A 234 -0.53 2.74 -22.49
CA PHE A 234 0.62 3.55 -22.86
C PHE A 234 0.44 5.02 -22.43
N ARG A 235 1.45 5.55 -21.72
CA ARG A 235 1.48 6.89 -21.09
C ARG A 235 0.32 7.16 -20.11
N LYS A 236 -0.18 6.12 -19.44
CA LYS A 236 -1.09 6.23 -18.29
C LYS A 236 -0.43 5.65 -17.03
N ARG A 237 -0.74 6.22 -15.86
CA ARG A 237 -0.20 5.75 -14.57
C ARG A 237 -0.97 4.50 -14.10
N MET A 238 -0.35 3.32 -14.23
CA MET A 238 -0.84 2.03 -13.73
C MET A 238 -0.79 1.91 -12.21
N TRP A 239 0.01 2.75 -11.56
CA TRP A 239 -0.01 2.99 -10.11
C TRP A 239 -0.16 4.48 -9.83
N GLY A 240 -1.07 4.86 -8.94
CA GLY A 240 -1.25 6.25 -8.49
C GLY A 240 -2.07 7.18 -9.42
N THR A 241 -3.15 6.69 -10.04
CA THR A 241 -4.27 7.52 -10.59
C THR A 241 -5.57 6.72 -10.62
N THR A 242 -6.68 7.38 -10.97
CA THR A 242 -7.94 6.75 -11.43
C THR A 242 -7.76 5.65 -12.49
N THR A 243 -6.69 5.67 -13.30
CA THR A 243 -6.40 4.60 -14.26
C THR A 243 -6.08 3.27 -13.57
N MET A 244 -5.41 3.30 -12.41
CA MET A 244 -5.11 2.10 -11.61
C MET A 244 -6.41 1.37 -11.25
N PHE A 245 -7.41 2.10 -10.76
CA PHE A 245 -8.70 1.54 -10.37
C PHE A 245 -9.45 0.97 -11.57
N LYS A 246 -9.51 1.70 -12.68
CA LYS A 246 -10.11 1.20 -13.94
C LYS A 246 -9.39 -0.04 -14.46
N ALA A 247 -8.07 -0.15 -14.29
CA ALA A 247 -7.30 -1.33 -14.67
C ALA A 247 -7.50 -2.52 -13.72
N VAL A 248 -7.59 -2.32 -12.40
CA VAL A 248 -7.85 -3.42 -11.46
C VAL A 248 -9.28 -3.97 -11.60
N LEU A 249 -10.28 -3.08 -11.72
CA LEU A 249 -11.69 -3.48 -11.79
C LEU A 249 -12.05 -4.19 -13.11
N LEU A 250 -11.58 -3.66 -14.25
CA LEU A 250 -11.98 -4.15 -15.59
C LEU A 250 -10.98 -5.13 -16.21
N ASP A 251 -9.76 -5.18 -15.68
CA ASP A 251 -8.58 -5.75 -16.36
C ASP A 251 -7.58 -6.37 -15.38
N LYS A 252 -8.05 -6.91 -14.24
CA LYS A 252 -7.25 -7.50 -13.13
C LYS A 252 -5.97 -8.21 -13.59
N GLU A 253 -6.11 -9.24 -14.44
CA GLU A 253 -4.99 -10.06 -14.93
C GLU A 253 -3.93 -9.24 -15.66
N CYS A 254 -4.37 -8.22 -16.41
CA CYS A 254 -3.46 -7.30 -17.09
C CYS A 254 -2.72 -6.42 -16.08
N TRP A 255 -3.41 -5.92 -15.05
CA TRP A 255 -2.78 -5.12 -14.00
C TRP A 255 -1.73 -5.93 -13.22
N ILE A 256 -2.02 -7.18 -12.84
CA ILE A 256 -1.03 -8.10 -12.25
C ILE A 256 0.15 -8.27 -13.19
N SER A 257 -0.10 -8.62 -14.45
CA SER A 257 0.95 -8.87 -15.45
C SER A 257 1.85 -7.65 -15.72
N ASN A 258 1.36 -6.42 -15.49
CA ASN A 258 2.18 -5.23 -15.55
C ASN A 258 3.03 -4.99 -14.29
N LEU A 259 2.44 -5.16 -13.11
CA LEU A 259 3.13 -4.84 -11.85
C LEU A 259 4.04 -5.96 -11.35
N ARG A 260 3.77 -7.22 -11.72
CA ARG A 260 4.67 -8.35 -11.45
C ARG A 260 5.99 -8.16 -12.19
N LEU A 261 7.10 -8.39 -11.49
CA LEU A 261 8.42 -8.50 -12.11
C LEU A 261 8.70 -9.95 -12.49
N ASP A 262 9.59 -10.16 -13.46
CA ASP A 262 10.11 -11.48 -13.79
C ASP A 262 10.89 -12.05 -12.58
N PRO A 263 10.54 -13.24 -12.05
CA PRO A 263 11.13 -13.75 -10.81
C PRO A 263 12.65 -13.97 -10.84
N LYS A 264 13.22 -14.26 -12.02
CA LYS A 264 14.63 -14.64 -12.16
C LYS A 264 15.55 -13.45 -12.40
N THR A 265 15.08 -12.43 -13.10
CA THR A 265 15.85 -11.21 -13.40
C THR A 265 15.52 -10.05 -12.48
N GLY A 266 14.34 -10.04 -11.84
CA GLY A 266 13.85 -8.91 -11.04
C GLY A 266 13.57 -7.65 -11.88
N LEU A 267 13.18 -7.82 -13.15
CA LEU A 267 12.94 -6.75 -14.13
C LEU A 267 11.52 -6.84 -14.73
N ASP A 268 11.14 -5.90 -15.61
CA ASP A 268 9.84 -5.94 -16.30
C ASP A 268 9.77 -7.17 -17.26
N PRO A 269 8.67 -7.95 -17.29
CA PRO A 269 8.49 -9.07 -18.24
C PRO A 269 8.49 -8.68 -19.73
N GLU A 270 8.66 -9.65 -20.65
CA GLU A 270 8.65 -9.38 -22.11
C GLU A 270 7.36 -8.65 -22.56
N GLY A 271 7.53 -7.52 -23.25
CA GLY A 271 6.42 -6.70 -23.74
C GLY A 271 5.81 -5.76 -22.70
N VAL A 272 6.13 -5.92 -21.41
CA VAL A 272 5.78 -5.00 -20.33
C VAL A 272 6.89 -3.97 -20.14
N ARG A 273 6.51 -2.72 -19.84
CA ARG A 273 7.46 -1.68 -19.46
C ARG A 273 6.79 -0.66 -18.54
N LEU A 274 7.05 -0.71 -17.23
CA LEU A 274 6.64 0.35 -16.29
C LEU A 274 7.83 1.23 -15.93
N ARG A 275 7.63 2.55 -15.81
CA ARG A 275 8.65 3.49 -15.34
C ARG A 275 8.08 4.47 -14.33
N ALA A 276 8.92 4.94 -13.40
CA ALA A 276 8.55 5.97 -12.44
C ALA A 276 8.14 7.27 -13.15
N ALA A 277 7.03 7.88 -12.70
CA ALA A 277 6.72 9.27 -13.00
C ALA A 277 7.88 10.19 -12.57
N GLN A 278 8.00 11.37 -13.17
CA GLN A 278 9.15 12.27 -13.01
C GLN A 278 8.68 13.68 -12.61
N GLY A 279 9.54 14.41 -11.90
CA GLY A 279 9.19 15.72 -11.30
C GLY A 279 8.39 15.57 -9.99
N LEU A 280 8.03 16.70 -9.37
CA LEU A 280 7.34 16.72 -8.07
C LEU A 280 5.97 15.98 -8.11
N GLU A 281 5.25 16.09 -9.22
CA GLU A 281 3.98 15.42 -9.53
C GLU A 281 4.03 13.87 -9.46
N ALA A 282 5.21 13.28 -9.24
CA ALA A 282 5.40 11.84 -9.14
C ALA A 282 5.03 11.27 -7.76
N ALA A 283 5.10 12.09 -6.69
CA ALA A 283 4.82 11.67 -5.30
C ALA A 283 4.29 12.79 -4.39
N ASP A 284 3.89 13.95 -4.92
CA ASP A 284 3.18 14.99 -4.16
C ASP A 284 1.82 14.48 -3.67
N TYR A 285 1.05 13.87 -4.57
CA TYR A 285 -0.23 13.20 -4.35
C TYR A 285 -0.21 11.81 -5.01
N LEU A 286 -0.49 10.75 -4.24
CA LEU A 286 -0.58 9.40 -4.81
C LEU A 286 -1.90 9.20 -5.57
N PHE A 287 -2.95 9.90 -5.15
CA PHE A 287 -4.17 10.15 -5.91
C PHE A 287 -4.81 11.44 -5.41
N GLN A 288 -5.79 11.97 -6.16
CA GLN A 288 -6.54 13.16 -5.77
C GLN A 288 -7.15 12.96 -4.37
N GLY A 289 -6.92 13.90 -3.45
CA GLY A 289 -7.33 13.78 -2.04
C GLY A 289 -6.39 12.98 -1.13
N TYR A 290 -5.30 12.39 -1.65
CA TYR A 290 -4.29 11.66 -0.85
C TYR A 290 -2.88 12.18 -1.11
N TRP A 291 -2.48 13.18 -0.32
CA TRP A 291 -1.13 13.73 -0.34
C TRP A 291 -0.11 12.74 0.23
N VAL A 292 1.14 12.84 -0.23
CA VAL A 292 2.31 12.23 0.42
C VAL A 292 3.37 13.32 0.67
N TRP A 293 4.02 13.83 -0.38
CA TRP A 293 5.01 14.91 -0.23
C TRP A 293 4.42 16.33 -0.32
N ALA A 294 3.15 16.49 -0.69
CA ALA A 294 2.56 17.81 -0.91
C ALA A 294 2.70 18.81 0.27
N PRO A 295 2.52 18.45 1.57
CA PRO A 295 2.67 19.40 2.67
C PRO A 295 4.10 19.93 2.80
N ILE A 296 5.10 19.05 2.65
CA ILE A 296 6.52 19.41 2.63
C ILE A 296 6.84 20.31 1.43
N ILE A 297 6.34 19.96 0.24
CA ILE A 297 6.54 20.75 -0.99
C ILE A 297 5.92 22.15 -0.87
N LYS A 298 4.68 22.27 -0.37
CA LYS A 298 4.00 23.55 -0.12
C LYS A 298 4.79 24.41 0.87
N ASN A 299 5.26 23.81 1.97
CA ASN A 299 6.04 24.51 3.01
C ASN A 299 7.45 24.93 2.57
N LEU A 300 8.13 24.11 1.76
CA LEU A 300 9.40 24.48 1.13
C LEU A 300 9.18 25.65 0.14
N ALA A 301 8.13 25.60 -0.67
CA ALA A 301 7.77 26.69 -1.58
C ALA A 301 7.41 27.98 -0.82
N ALA A 302 6.75 27.88 0.34
CA ALA A 302 6.42 29.03 1.19
C ALA A 302 7.65 29.85 1.62
N ILE A 303 8.79 29.19 1.94
CA ILE A 303 10.06 29.87 2.24
C ILE A 303 10.91 30.17 0.99
N GLY A 304 10.45 29.82 -0.22
CA GLY A 304 11.05 30.19 -1.50
C GLY A 304 11.79 29.09 -2.29
N TYR A 305 11.55 27.80 -2.00
CA TYR A 305 12.05 26.72 -2.86
C TYR A 305 11.20 26.56 -4.14
N ASP A 306 11.84 26.10 -5.21
CA ASP A 306 11.23 25.83 -6.51
C ASP A 306 11.95 24.69 -7.25
N ASN A 307 11.56 24.40 -8.49
CA ASN A 307 12.16 23.35 -9.32
C ASN A 307 13.66 23.55 -9.67
N ASN A 308 14.27 24.69 -9.33
CA ASN A 308 15.69 24.96 -9.56
C ASN A 308 16.56 24.58 -8.34
N ASN A 309 15.99 24.54 -7.14
CA ASN A 309 16.70 24.23 -5.88
C ASN A 309 16.08 23.07 -5.08
N MET A 310 14.95 22.50 -5.54
CA MET A 310 14.30 21.31 -4.99
C MET A 310 14.08 20.26 -6.08
N TYR A 311 14.40 18.99 -5.78
CA TYR A 311 14.27 17.85 -6.69
C TYR A 311 13.66 16.64 -5.99
N LEU A 312 12.75 15.92 -6.66
CA LEU A 312 12.24 14.62 -6.21
C LEU A 312 12.93 13.51 -7.01
N ALA A 313 13.74 12.70 -6.33
CA ALA A 313 14.43 11.55 -6.91
C ALA A 313 13.46 10.35 -6.99
N SER A 314 12.49 10.41 -7.89
CA SER A 314 11.47 9.38 -8.07
C SER A 314 12.03 8.09 -8.72
N TYR A 315 11.57 6.92 -8.24
CA TYR A 315 12.08 5.61 -8.66
C TYR A 315 11.01 4.51 -8.66
N ASP A 316 11.29 3.39 -9.34
CA ASP A 316 10.39 2.23 -9.39
C ASP A 316 10.61 1.32 -8.17
N TRP A 317 9.85 1.61 -7.12
CA TRP A 317 9.89 0.96 -5.80
C TRP A 317 9.64 -0.56 -5.80
N ARG A 318 9.31 -1.18 -6.94
CA ARG A 318 9.22 -2.64 -7.09
C ARG A 318 10.60 -3.30 -7.25
N LEU A 319 11.54 -2.60 -7.89
CA LEU A 319 12.85 -3.15 -8.25
C LEU A 319 13.74 -3.37 -7.03
N SER A 320 14.64 -4.35 -7.11
CA SER A 320 15.77 -4.39 -6.17
C SER A 320 16.70 -3.18 -6.37
N PHE A 321 17.44 -2.80 -5.33
CA PHE A 321 18.25 -1.57 -5.42
C PHE A 321 19.41 -1.71 -6.43
N ALA A 322 19.97 -2.92 -6.61
CA ALA A 322 20.88 -3.19 -7.72
C ALA A 322 20.20 -2.94 -9.09
N ASN A 323 18.94 -3.38 -9.25
CA ASN A 323 18.20 -3.19 -10.50
C ASN A 323 17.71 -1.75 -10.74
N LEU A 324 17.60 -0.89 -9.72
CA LEU A 324 17.40 0.55 -9.89
C LEU A 324 18.54 1.17 -10.73
N GLU A 325 19.78 0.72 -10.52
CA GLU A 325 20.91 1.12 -11.36
C GLU A 325 20.92 0.37 -12.70
N ASN A 326 20.83 -0.97 -12.68
CA ASN A 326 20.93 -1.78 -13.90
C ASN A 326 19.88 -1.42 -14.96
N ARG A 327 18.64 -1.11 -14.56
CA ARG A 327 17.53 -0.80 -15.49
C ARG A 327 17.43 0.68 -15.83
N ASP A 328 17.52 1.55 -14.83
CA ASP A 328 17.14 2.96 -14.96
C ASP A 328 18.29 3.94 -14.69
N ASN A 329 19.49 3.46 -14.33
CA ASN A 329 20.68 4.26 -13.99
C ASN A 329 20.38 5.27 -12.86
N TYR A 330 19.53 4.87 -11.91
CA TYR A 330 18.98 5.75 -10.88
C TYR A 330 20.05 6.38 -9.98
N PHE A 331 21.02 5.61 -9.51
CA PHE A 331 22.07 6.11 -8.63
C PHE A 331 23.12 6.93 -9.39
N SER A 332 23.44 6.57 -10.64
CA SER A 332 24.25 7.43 -11.52
C SER A 332 23.59 8.78 -11.81
N ARG A 333 22.27 8.80 -11.97
CA ARG A 333 21.48 10.04 -12.09
C ARG A 333 21.48 10.85 -10.79
N LEU A 334 21.17 10.23 -9.65
CA LEU A 334 21.18 10.88 -8.33
C LEU A 334 22.55 11.49 -8.01
N LYS A 335 23.64 10.76 -8.29
CA LYS A 335 25.03 11.24 -8.19
C LYS A 335 25.26 12.48 -9.06
N SER A 336 24.85 12.42 -10.33
CA SER A 336 25.00 13.53 -11.28
C SER A 336 24.18 14.76 -10.88
N SER A 337 22.97 14.57 -10.34
CA SER A 337 22.14 15.65 -9.79
C SER A 337 22.80 16.32 -8.58
N LEU A 338 23.44 15.55 -7.69
CA LEU A 338 24.18 16.07 -6.54
C LEU A 338 25.44 16.85 -6.94
N GLU A 339 26.22 16.33 -7.89
CA GLU A 339 27.40 17.02 -8.46
C GLU A 339 27.00 18.30 -9.19
N LEU A 340 25.88 18.29 -9.93
CA LEU A 340 25.33 19.49 -10.59
C LEU A 340 24.81 20.52 -9.57
N SER A 341 24.09 20.07 -8.54
CA SER A 341 23.52 20.91 -7.49
C SER A 341 24.59 21.72 -6.75
N LEU A 342 25.66 21.04 -6.31
CA LEU A 342 26.83 21.67 -5.69
C LEU A 342 27.51 22.65 -6.66
N LYS A 343 27.66 22.28 -7.94
CA LYS A 343 28.31 23.12 -8.96
C LYS A 343 27.53 24.37 -9.33
N VAL A 344 26.19 24.33 -9.28
CA VAL A 344 25.31 25.45 -9.65
C VAL A 344 25.09 26.40 -8.47
N THR A 345 24.93 25.87 -7.26
CA THR A 345 24.58 26.67 -6.07
C THR A 345 25.78 27.04 -5.20
N GLY A 346 26.88 26.30 -5.30
CA GLY A 346 28.03 26.39 -4.40
C GLY A 346 27.81 25.69 -3.04
N GLU A 347 26.59 25.18 -2.78
CA GLU A 347 26.18 24.61 -1.50
C GLU A 347 25.92 23.10 -1.61
N LYS A 348 26.18 22.38 -0.52
CA LYS A 348 25.89 20.94 -0.42
C LYS A 348 24.41 20.69 -0.25
N SER A 349 23.90 19.59 -0.82
CA SER A 349 22.47 19.29 -0.73
C SER A 349 22.08 18.66 0.61
N VAL A 350 20.85 18.95 1.05
CA VAL A 350 20.14 18.23 2.11
C VAL A 350 19.28 17.14 1.47
N LEU A 351 19.36 15.93 2.02
CA LEU A 351 18.66 14.75 1.53
C LEU A 351 17.51 14.41 2.48
N LEU A 352 16.28 14.51 2.01
CA LEU A 352 15.07 14.20 2.78
C LEU A 352 14.53 12.85 2.31
N ALA A 353 14.67 11.81 3.10
CA ALA A 353 14.23 10.47 2.73
C ALA A 353 13.09 10.00 3.64
N HIS A 354 12.06 9.41 3.05
CA HIS A 354 10.91 8.87 3.80
C HIS A 354 10.83 7.35 3.65
N SER A 355 10.55 6.66 4.77
CA SER A 355 10.27 5.21 4.78
C SER A 355 11.38 4.44 4.03
N MET A 356 11.04 3.52 3.11
CA MET A 356 11.99 2.78 2.28
C MET A 356 13.01 3.66 1.53
N GLY A 357 12.69 4.94 1.26
CA GLY A 357 13.61 5.90 0.66
C GLY A 357 14.88 6.12 1.49
N SER A 358 14.79 5.97 2.82
CA SER A 358 15.96 6.02 3.70
C SER A 358 16.88 4.81 3.51
N ASN A 359 16.33 3.63 3.23
CA ASN A 359 17.09 2.41 2.92
C ASN A 359 17.75 2.54 1.54
N VAL A 360 17.05 3.14 0.56
CA VAL A 360 17.61 3.50 -0.76
C VAL A 360 18.78 4.48 -0.62
N MET A 361 18.67 5.46 0.30
CA MET A 361 19.76 6.40 0.57
C MET A 361 20.95 5.76 1.29
N PHE A 362 20.71 4.88 2.26
CA PHE A 362 21.78 4.14 2.93
C PHE A 362 22.57 3.28 1.92
N TYR A 363 21.87 2.61 1.00
CA TYR A 363 22.49 1.91 -0.14
C TYR A 363 23.27 2.85 -1.06
N PHE A 364 22.70 4.01 -1.42
CA PHE A 364 23.37 4.98 -2.28
C PHE A 364 24.72 5.44 -1.70
N PHE A 365 24.82 5.66 -0.38
CA PHE A 365 26.07 6.06 0.25
C PHE A 365 27.20 5.04 0.04
N LYS A 366 26.92 3.73 0.14
CA LYS A 366 27.93 2.70 -0.13
C LYS A 366 28.13 2.44 -1.62
N TRP A 367 27.07 2.54 -2.43
CA TRP A 367 27.18 2.47 -3.88
C TRP A 367 28.09 3.56 -4.44
N VAL A 368 27.98 4.81 -3.96
CA VAL A 368 28.75 5.94 -4.52
C VAL A 368 30.21 5.95 -4.05
N GLU A 369 30.49 5.48 -2.83
CA GLU A 369 31.88 5.29 -2.34
C GLU A 369 32.61 4.15 -3.08
N SER A 370 31.89 3.13 -3.53
CA SER A 370 32.46 1.84 -3.98
C SER A 370 32.95 1.79 -5.43
N ASP A 371 34.05 1.06 -5.64
CA ASP A 371 34.57 0.65 -6.96
C ASP A 371 33.59 -0.22 -7.76
N LYS A 372 32.65 -0.90 -7.09
CA LYS A 372 31.58 -1.69 -7.73
C LYS A 372 30.39 -0.83 -8.18
N GLY A 373 30.33 0.44 -7.76
CA GLY A 373 29.24 1.37 -8.04
C GLY A 373 29.72 2.69 -8.64
N GLY A 374 29.34 3.80 -7.99
CA GLY A 374 29.49 5.16 -8.50
C GLY A 374 30.89 5.74 -8.52
N LYS A 375 31.89 5.06 -7.93
CA LYS A 375 33.33 5.42 -8.01
C LYS A 375 33.62 6.90 -7.64
N GLY A 376 32.88 7.44 -6.67
CA GLY A 376 33.13 8.77 -6.11
C GLY A 376 34.32 8.80 -5.16
N GLY A 377 34.67 7.66 -4.57
CA GLY A 377 35.68 7.55 -3.51
C GLY A 377 35.12 7.94 -2.12
N PRO A 378 35.90 7.71 -1.05
CA PRO A 378 35.40 7.76 0.33
C PRO A 378 34.93 9.15 0.79
N ASN A 379 35.48 10.22 0.21
CA ASN A 379 35.10 11.59 0.58
C ASN A 379 33.88 12.09 -0.20
N TRP A 380 33.34 11.35 -1.18
CA TRP A 380 32.31 11.89 -2.06
C TRP A 380 31.05 12.33 -1.29
N VAL A 381 30.59 11.52 -0.34
CA VAL A 381 29.43 11.87 0.50
C VAL A 381 29.76 13.06 1.41
N ASN A 382 30.95 13.06 2.02
CA ASN A 382 31.43 14.18 2.85
C ASN A 382 31.40 15.52 2.10
N ASP A 383 31.68 15.51 0.80
CA ASP A 383 31.91 16.72 0.01
C ASP A 383 30.65 17.21 -0.75
N HIS A 384 29.66 16.34 -1.01
CA HIS A 384 28.42 16.70 -1.71
C HIS A 384 27.17 16.79 -0.81
N VAL A 385 27.14 16.09 0.33
CA VAL A 385 25.98 16.02 1.23
C VAL A 385 26.21 16.88 2.47
N HIS A 386 25.25 17.75 2.79
CA HIS A 386 25.24 18.52 4.03
C HIS A 386 24.61 17.73 5.17
N THR A 387 23.45 17.13 4.89
CA THR A 387 22.61 16.49 5.90
C THR A 387 21.77 15.40 5.25
N PHE A 388 21.64 14.27 5.94
CA PHE A 388 20.69 13.23 5.64
C PHE A 388 19.58 13.27 6.71
N VAL A 389 18.35 13.48 6.30
CA VAL A 389 17.18 13.41 7.18
C VAL A 389 16.45 12.10 6.88
N ASN A 390 16.51 11.18 7.83
CA ASN A 390 15.80 9.92 7.84
C ASN A 390 14.42 10.14 8.48
N ILE A 391 13.36 10.22 7.66
CA ILE A 391 11.98 10.38 8.12
C ILE A 391 11.32 9.00 8.14
N ALA A 392 11.01 8.48 9.33
CA ALA A 392 10.32 7.19 9.52
C ALA A 392 10.95 5.98 8.77
N GLY A 393 12.27 5.98 8.55
CA GLY A 393 12.93 4.92 7.75
C GLY A 393 13.09 3.59 8.51
N PRO A 394 12.63 2.46 7.96
CA PRO A 394 12.76 1.13 8.58
C PRO A 394 14.17 0.57 8.39
N MET A 395 15.11 1.09 9.17
CA MET A 395 16.55 0.75 9.08
C MET A 395 16.79 -0.75 9.29
N LEU A 396 16.02 -1.39 10.17
CA LEU A 396 16.09 -2.83 10.42
C LEU A 396 15.00 -3.63 9.70
N GLY A 397 14.22 -3.03 8.79
CA GLY A 397 13.07 -3.67 8.14
C GLY A 397 11.78 -3.68 8.98
N VAL A 398 10.72 -4.35 8.53
CA VAL A 398 9.43 -4.41 9.23
C VAL A 398 8.85 -5.84 9.23
N PRO A 399 8.25 -6.31 10.34
CA PRO A 399 7.54 -7.59 10.39
C PRO A 399 6.44 -7.69 9.32
N LYS A 400 5.80 -6.57 8.96
CA LYS A 400 4.79 -6.46 7.89
C LYS A 400 5.27 -7.02 6.54
N THR A 401 6.56 -6.88 6.23
CA THR A 401 7.17 -7.44 5.00
C THR A 401 7.28 -8.96 5.06
N LEU A 402 7.58 -9.54 6.23
CA LEU A 402 7.62 -11.00 6.40
C LEU A 402 6.22 -11.59 6.15
N ALA A 403 5.18 -11.07 6.80
CA ALA A 403 3.80 -11.52 6.59
C ALA A 403 3.35 -11.38 5.12
N ALA A 404 3.67 -10.26 4.48
CA ALA A 404 3.35 -9.99 3.08
C ALA A 404 3.93 -11.07 2.14
N VAL A 405 5.23 -11.37 2.23
CA VAL A 405 5.89 -12.33 1.34
C VAL A 405 5.57 -13.79 1.73
N LEU A 406 5.28 -14.05 3.01
CA LEU A 406 4.95 -15.37 3.54
C LEU A 406 3.55 -15.85 3.14
N SER A 407 2.50 -15.09 3.50
CA SER A 407 1.09 -15.46 3.27
C SER A 407 0.27 -14.46 2.44
N GLY A 408 0.86 -13.34 2.01
CA GLY A 408 0.13 -12.33 1.22
C GLY A 408 -0.82 -11.47 2.06
N GLU A 409 -0.53 -11.30 3.35
CA GLU A 409 -1.36 -10.58 4.33
C GLU A 409 -0.59 -9.33 4.83
N VAL A 410 -1.28 -8.19 4.94
CA VAL A 410 -0.71 -6.85 5.23
C VAL A 410 -1.70 -6.04 6.07
N ARG A 411 -1.89 -6.43 7.34
CA ARG A 411 -3.21 -6.30 7.98
C ARG A 411 -3.53 -4.94 8.61
N ASP A 412 -2.54 -4.08 8.86
CA ASP A 412 -2.77 -2.69 9.24
C ASP A 412 -3.13 -1.83 8.02
N THR A 413 -4.45 -1.64 7.85
CA THR A 413 -5.10 -0.93 6.73
C THR A 413 -5.12 0.60 6.86
N ALA A 414 -4.47 1.16 7.88
CA ALA A 414 -4.49 2.60 8.17
C ALA A 414 -3.94 3.48 7.04
N GLN A 415 -2.84 3.08 6.37
CA GLN A 415 -2.03 4.01 5.55
C GLN A 415 -1.50 3.49 4.20
N LEU A 416 -1.92 2.31 3.73
CA LEU A 416 -1.95 2.02 2.27
C LEU A 416 -3.17 2.69 1.59
N GLY A 417 -3.72 3.72 2.26
CA GLY A 417 -5.15 4.03 2.31
C GLY A 417 -6.00 2.83 2.74
N VAL A 418 -7.25 3.12 3.12
CA VAL A 418 -8.36 2.14 3.18
C VAL A 418 -8.76 1.65 1.76
N VAL A 419 -7.85 1.80 0.79
CA VAL A 419 -8.10 1.80 -0.65
C VAL A 419 -7.19 0.79 -1.34
N SER A 420 -5.86 0.94 -1.29
CA SER A 420 -4.98 -0.04 -1.98
C SER A 420 -4.89 -1.37 -1.23
N ALA A 421 -4.92 -1.35 0.11
CA ALA A 421 -5.09 -2.56 0.90
C ALA A 421 -6.45 -3.22 0.63
N TYR A 422 -7.57 -2.48 0.76
CA TYR A 422 -8.92 -3.01 0.49
C TYR A 422 -9.08 -3.57 -0.92
N VAL A 423 -8.57 -2.88 -1.95
CA VAL A 423 -8.61 -3.36 -3.34
C VAL A 423 -7.73 -4.59 -3.54
N LEU A 424 -6.52 -4.63 -2.95
CA LEU A 424 -5.67 -5.83 -3.02
C LEU A 424 -6.24 -7.01 -2.22
N GLU A 425 -6.92 -6.76 -1.09
CA GLU A 425 -7.49 -7.81 -0.24
C GLU A 425 -8.81 -8.38 -0.75
N LYS A 426 -9.66 -7.55 -1.38
CA LYS A 426 -10.99 -7.96 -1.88
C LYS A 426 -10.98 -8.53 -3.30
N PHE A 427 -10.08 -8.09 -4.18
CA PHE A 427 -10.06 -8.49 -5.61
C PHE A 427 -9.04 -9.59 -5.95
N PHE A 428 -8.13 -9.90 -5.02
CA PHE A 428 -7.04 -10.86 -5.22
C PHE A 428 -7.03 -11.89 -4.09
N SER A 429 -6.59 -13.11 -4.38
CA SER A 429 -6.37 -14.13 -3.33
C SER A 429 -5.06 -13.84 -2.57
N ARG A 430 -4.93 -14.44 -1.38
CA ARG A 430 -3.68 -14.42 -0.60
C ARG A 430 -2.49 -14.89 -1.43
N ARG A 431 -2.67 -15.94 -2.23
CA ARG A 431 -1.62 -16.49 -3.08
C ARG A 431 -1.22 -15.54 -4.21
N GLU A 432 -2.20 -14.93 -4.90
CA GLU A 432 -1.92 -13.92 -5.93
C GLU A 432 -1.13 -12.73 -5.37
N ARG A 433 -1.47 -12.26 -4.16
CA ARG A 433 -0.70 -11.21 -3.47
C ARG A 433 0.71 -11.68 -3.09
N ALA A 434 0.84 -12.84 -2.46
CA ALA A 434 2.14 -13.37 -2.06
C ALA A 434 3.08 -13.54 -3.27
N ASP A 435 2.59 -14.10 -4.38
CA ASP A 435 3.38 -14.30 -5.60
C ASP A 435 3.72 -12.97 -6.33
N LEU A 436 2.87 -11.94 -6.19
CA LEU A 436 3.17 -10.57 -6.64
C LEU A 436 4.25 -9.91 -5.74
N PHE A 437 4.08 -9.98 -4.43
CA PHE A 437 4.99 -9.41 -3.43
C PHE A 437 6.38 -10.07 -3.46
N ARG A 438 6.45 -11.39 -3.70
CA ARG A 438 7.71 -12.13 -3.96
C ARG A 438 8.46 -11.60 -5.18
N SER A 439 7.75 -11.12 -6.22
CA SER A 439 8.41 -10.51 -7.38
C SER A 439 9.01 -9.13 -7.07
N TRP A 440 8.55 -8.44 -6.03
CA TRP A 440 9.00 -7.09 -5.69
C TRP A 440 10.26 -7.13 -4.81
N GLY A 441 11.42 -7.16 -5.48
CA GLY A 441 12.72 -7.03 -4.82
C GLY A 441 12.84 -5.76 -3.96
N GLY A 442 12.16 -4.67 -4.32
CA GLY A 442 12.14 -3.44 -3.50
C GLY A 442 11.47 -3.64 -2.14
N LEU A 443 10.30 -4.31 -2.11
CA LEU A 443 9.62 -4.70 -0.86
C LEU A 443 10.51 -5.58 0.01
N SER A 444 11.22 -6.54 -0.60
CA SER A 444 12.12 -7.46 0.10
C SER A 444 13.32 -6.76 0.77
N SER A 445 13.69 -5.53 0.36
CA SER A 445 14.70 -4.71 1.06
C SER A 445 14.31 -4.36 2.51
N MET A 446 13.02 -4.45 2.84
CA MET A 446 12.46 -4.16 4.16
C MET A 446 12.17 -5.42 4.98
N ILE A 447 12.73 -6.58 4.60
CA ILE A 447 12.73 -7.75 5.50
C ILE A 447 13.50 -7.40 6.79
N PRO A 448 13.02 -7.88 7.96
CA PRO A 448 13.69 -7.72 9.24
C PRO A 448 15.17 -8.15 9.25
N LYS A 449 16.03 -7.38 9.91
CA LYS A 449 17.49 -7.54 9.92
C LYS A 449 18.03 -7.76 11.33
N GLY A 450 19.15 -8.46 11.43
CA GLY A 450 19.79 -8.85 12.69
C GLY A 450 19.24 -10.12 13.33
N GLY A 451 18.27 -10.80 12.69
CA GLY A 451 17.73 -12.08 13.17
C GLY A 451 17.23 -12.03 14.61
N ASN A 452 17.44 -13.11 15.35
CA ASN A 452 17.01 -13.23 16.74
C ASN A 452 17.76 -12.27 17.71
N ARG A 453 18.84 -11.60 17.28
CA ARG A 453 19.59 -10.61 18.10
C ARG A 453 18.86 -9.27 18.25
N ILE A 454 18.13 -8.85 17.22
CA ILE A 454 17.30 -7.64 17.23
C ILE A 454 15.87 -7.96 17.66
N TRP A 455 15.28 -8.99 17.06
CA TRP A 455 13.83 -9.21 17.11
C TRP A 455 13.39 -10.16 18.23
N GLY A 456 14.34 -10.79 18.93
CA GLY A 456 14.09 -11.73 20.01
C GLY A 456 14.04 -13.19 19.58
N THR A 457 13.80 -14.05 20.57
CA THR A 457 13.55 -15.50 20.41
C THR A 457 12.18 -15.85 20.98
N ILE A 458 11.73 -17.09 20.79
CA ILE A 458 10.50 -17.61 21.42
C ILE A 458 10.46 -17.53 22.97
N ASN A 459 11.55 -17.13 23.63
CA ASN A 459 11.64 -16.96 25.09
C ASN A 459 11.70 -15.49 25.54
N GLY A 460 11.73 -14.52 24.63
CA GLY A 460 11.89 -13.10 24.95
C GLY A 460 12.48 -12.24 23.82
N ALA A 461 12.12 -10.96 23.77
CA ALA A 461 12.66 -9.93 22.88
C ALA A 461 13.17 -8.69 23.65
N PRO A 462 14.05 -7.86 23.05
CA PRO A 462 14.59 -6.65 23.71
C PRO A 462 13.53 -5.61 24.07
N ASP A 463 12.41 -5.62 23.35
CA ASP A 463 11.26 -4.72 23.44
C ASP A 463 9.99 -5.38 24.03
N ASP A 464 10.11 -6.56 24.66
CA ASP A 464 9.02 -7.12 25.47
C ASP A 464 8.76 -6.24 26.70
N GLY A 465 7.51 -5.80 26.86
CA GLY A 465 7.15 -4.94 27.98
C GLY A 465 7.07 -5.69 29.31
N THR A 466 7.72 -5.14 30.34
CA THR A 466 7.04 -5.09 31.64
C THR A 466 5.84 -4.16 31.45
N HIS A 467 4.63 -4.73 31.39
CA HIS A 467 3.40 -3.96 31.23
C HIS A 467 3.18 -3.08 32.47
N ASP A 468 3.50 -1.79 32.36
CA ASP A 468 3.25 -0.81 33.41
C ASP A 468 1.73 -0.59 33.56
N GLU A 469 1.19 -0.79 34.77
CA GLU A 469 -0.25 -0.85 35.05
C GLU A 469 -1.02 0.45 34.71
N GLU A 470 -0.32 1.56 34.47
CA GLU A 470 -0.93 2.87 34.18
C GLU A 470 -1.53 2.97 32.76
N GLU A 471 -0.93 2.32 31.76
CA GLU A 471 -1.37 2.45 30.36
C GLU A 471 -2.71 1.72 30.12
N THR A 472 -2.93 0.61 30.83
CA THR A 472 -4.20 -0.14 30.84
C THR A 472 -5.37 0.74 31.30
N VAL A 473 -5.15 1.66 32.26
CA VAL A 473 -6.19 2.53 32.84
C VAL A 473 -6.66 3.63 31.88
N MET A 474 -5.84 4.00 30.89
CA MET A 474 -6.26 4.90 29.81
C MET A 474 -7.07 4.16 28.75
N ASN A 475 -6.62 2.99 28.31
CA ASN A 475 -7.30 2.20 27.30
C ASN A 475 -8.65 1.64 27.80
N GLU A 476 -8.76 1.24 29.08
CA GLU A 476 -10.04 0.85 29.70
C GLU A 476 -11.12 1.95 29.63
N LYS A 477 -10.75 3.24 29.61
CA LYS A 477 -11.73 4.34 29.52
C LYS A 477 -12.26 4.56 28.11
N ILE A 478 -11.55 4.04 27.10
CA ILE A 478 -11.94 4.12 25.68
C ILE A 478 -12.73 2.87 25.30
N ALA A 479 -12.29 1.68 25.72
CA ALA A 479 -12.98 0.42 25.43
C ALA A 479 -14.42 0.36 26.00
N ARG A 480 -14.67 1.01 27.15
CA ARG A 480 -15.98 1.03 27.83
C ARG A 480 -17.10 1.80 27.09
N SER A 481 -16.84 2.40 25.92
CA SER A 481 -17.91 2.99 25.07
C SER A 481 -18.44 2.09 23.95
N GLU A 482 -17.80 0.94 23.65
CA GLU A 482 -18.16 0.09 22.50
C GLU A 482 -18.33 -1.40 22.87
N GLU A 483 -19.14 -1.70 23.88
CA GLU A 483 -19.50 -3.09 24.23
C GLU A 483 -20.30 -3.78 23.11
N THR A 484 -19.62 -4.61 22.31
CA THR A 484 -20.27 -5.54 21.35
C THR A 484 -20.41 -6.92 21.99
N PRO A 485 -21.62 -7.40 22.33
CA PRO A 485 -21.79 -8.65 23.07
C PRO A 485 -21.63 -9.89 22.17
N GLY A 486 -20.49 -10.58 22.25
CA GLY A 486 -20.29 -11.85 21.52
C GLY A 486 -18.95 -12.60 21.67
N ALA A 487 -17.88 -11.97 22.15
CA ALA A 487 -16.56 -12.60 22.23
C ALA A 487 -16.49 -13.73 23.27
N THR A 488 -16.30 -14.98 22.83
CA THR A 488 -16.17 -16.15 23.72
C THR A 488 -14.70 -16.43 24.07
N THR A 489 -14.30 -16.07 25.28
CA THR A 489 -12.93 -16.21 25.78
C THR A 489 -12.56 -17.68 26.09
N LYS A 490 -12.01 -18.39 25.10
CA LYS A 490 -11.34 -19.70 25.29
C LYS A 490 -10.11 -19.90 24.38
N GLY A 491 -9.03 -19.18 24.68
CA GLY A 491 -7.66 -19.54 24.28
C GLY A 491 -6.81 -19.70 25.55
N SER A 492 -6.28 -20.90 25.81
CA SER A 492 -5.54 -21.20 27.04
C SER A 492 -4.02 -21.13 26.79
N TYR A 493 -3.48 -19.94 26.59
CA TYR A 493 -2.02 -19.74 26.47
C TYR A 493 -1.29 -20.37 27.67
N GLY A 494 -0.39 -21.32 27.40
CA GLY A 494 0.27 -22.12 28.42
C GLY A 494 1.38 -21.37 29.17
N GLU A 495 1.04 -20.82 30.34
CA GLU A 495 1.91 -20.30 31.42
C GLU A 495 3.01 -19.25 31.08
N GLN A 496 3.23 -18.92 29.81
CA GLN A 496 4.15 -17.86 29.37
C GLN A 496 3.37 -16.71 28.74
N SER A 497 3.64 -15.47 29.18
CA SER A 497 3.15 -14.26 28.50
C SER A 497 3.63 -14.23 27.04
N PRO A 498 2.83 -13.74 26.08
CA PRO A 498 3.24 -13.67 24.69
C PRO A 498 4.40 -12.70 24.52
N THR A 499 5.50 -13.19 23.97
CA THR A 499 6.69 -12.40 23.62
C THR A 499 6.63 -11.96 22.16
N PHE A 500 7.05 -10.73 21.88
CA PHE A 500 7.31 -10.24 20.53
C PHE A 500 8.44 -11.01 19.80
N GLY A 501 9.24 -11.78 20.55
CA GLY A 501 10.27 -12.66 20.04
C GLY A 501 9.74 -13.96 19.44
N ALA A 502 8.48 -14.33 19.72
CA ALA A 502 7.73 -15.32 18.95
C ALA A 502 7.17 -14.67 17.67
N MET A 503 8.07 -14.29 16.76
CA MET A 503 7.77 -13.57 15.51
C MET A 503 6.63 -14.20 14.69
N LEU A 504 6.62 -15.54 14.62
CA LEU A 504 5.46 -16.32 14.19
C LEU A 504 5.09 -17.31 15.29
N ALA A 505 4.08 -16.98 16.08
CA ALA A 505 3.40 -17.94 16.95
C ALA A 505 2.41 -18.78 16.12
N PHE A 506 2.13 -20.02 16.55
CA PHE A 506 1.15 -20.88 15.88
C PHE A 506 0.09 -21.40 16.85
N ALA A 507 -1.17 -21.42 16.40
CA ALA A 507 -2.30 -21.87 17.20
C ALA A 507 -2.15 -23.33 17.69
N GLU A 508 -2.72 -23.65 18.86
CA GLU A 508 -2.72 -25.02 19.40
C GLU A 508 -3.40 -25.99 18.43
N GLY A 509 -2.82 -27.19 18.27
CA GLY A 509 -3.28 -28.19 17.31
C GLY A 509 -2.78 -28.00 15.86
N SER A 510 -2.11 -26.90 15.53
CA SER A 510 -1.50 -26.66 14.20
C SER A 510 -0.35 -27.61 13.83
N ASN A 511 0.19 -28.35 14.81
CA ASN A 511 1.41 -29.17 14.73
C ASN A 511 2.69 -28.42 14.31
N MET A 512 2.69 -27.08 14.36
CA MET A 512 3.87 -26.24 14.20
C MET A 512 4.36 -25.72 15.55
N LYS A 513 5.62 -25.29 15.62
CA LYS A 513 6.21 -24.65 16.79
C LYS A 513 6.34 -23.15 16.53
N ASN A 514 6.19 -22.34 17.57
CA ASN A 514 6.52 -20.91 17.49
C ASN A 514 7.95 -20.72 16.98
N HIS A 515 8.15 -19.68 16.17
CA HIS A 515 9.41 -19.36 15.52
C HIS A 515 9.91 -17.99 15.96
N GLY A 516 11.22 -17.87 16.20
CA GLY A 516 11.90 -16.58 16.22
C GLY A 516 12.01 -15.98 14.82
N MET A 517 12.73 -14.88 14.66
CA MET A 517 12.99 -14.29 13.34
C MET A 517 13.78 -15.23 12.43
N ASP A 518 14.83 -15.87 12.94
CA ASP A 518 15.70 -16.74 12.14
C ASP A 518 14.96 -18.02 11.69
N GLU A 519 14.15 -18.62 12.58
CA GLU A 519 13.28 -19.74 12.24
C GLU A 519 12.16 -19.33 11.27
N SER A 520 11.63 -18.11 11.40
CA SER A 520 10.62 -17.55 10.50
C SER A 520 11.16 -17.29 9.09
N MET A 521 12.41 -16.80 8.97
CA MET A 521 13.11 -16.69 7.69
C MET A 521 13.40 -18.07 7.09
N GLY A 522 13.74 -19.06 7.94
CA GLY A 522 13.87 -20.47 7.53
C GLY A 522 12.56 -21.13 7.09
N LEU A 523 11.40 -20.62 7.52
CA LEU A 523 10.08 -20.99 7.00
C LEU A 523 9.78 -20.28 5.68
N LEU A 524 9.97 -18.96 5.62
CA LEU A 524 9.78 -18.14 4.40
C LEU A 524 10.56 -18.72 3.22
N SER A 525 11.82 -19.11 3.43
CA SER A 525 12.67 -19.69 2.39
C SER A 525 12.11 -20.99 1.81
N LYS A 526 11.46 -21.83 2.64
CA LYS A 526 10.76 -23.05 2.20
C LYS A 526 9.42 -22.75 1.51
N MET A 527 8.78 -21.62 1.84
CA MET A 527 7.47 -21.25 1.32
C MET A 527 7.52 -20.48 -0.01
N ALA A 528 8.55 -19.64 -0.23
CA ALA A 528 8.61 -18.73 -1.37
C ALA A 528 9.28 -19.32 -2.63
N GLY A 529 10.04 -20.42 -2.48
CA GLY A 529 10.68 -21.15 -3.58
C GLY A 529 11.99 -20.55 -4.08
N ASP A 530 12.69 -21.30 -4.93
CA ASP A 530 14.10 -21.04 -5.28
C ASP A 530 14.31 -19.70 -5.99
N ASP A 531 13.46 -19.33 -6.96
CA ASP A 531 13.54 -18.02 -7.64
C ASP A 531 13.52 -16.85 -6.63
N TYR A 532 12.73 -16.95 -5.56
CA TYR A 532 12.68 -15.94 -4.50
C TYR A 532 13.93 -15.99 -3.61
N ASN A 533 14.40 -17.18 -3.25
CA ASN A 533 15.60 -17.37 -2.43
C ASN A 533 16.85 -16.81 -3.13
N GLU A 534 17.02 -17.08 -4.43
CA GLU A 534 18.10 -16.53 -5.25
C GLU A 534 18.01 -15.01 -5.36
N MET A 535 16.80 -14.47 -5.65
CA MET A 535 16.57 -13.02 -5.72
C MET A 535 16.91 -12.33 -4.39
N LEU A 536 16.45 -12.87 -3.25
CA LEU A 536 16.73 -12.33 -1.93
C LEU A 536 18.24 -12.35 -1.62
N ALA A 537 18.87 -13.52 -1.73
CA ALA A 537 20.28 -13.71 -1.37
C ALA A 537 21.26 -12.96 -2.29
N HIS A 538 20.91 -12.73 -3.55
CA HIS A 538 21.72 -11.92 -4.48
C HIS A 538 21.66 -10.42 -4.18
N ASN A 539 20.54 -9.92 -3.63
CA ASN A 539 20.29 -8.48 -3.51
C ASN A 539 20.39 -7.94 -2.08
N TYR A 540 20.20 -8.76 -1.05
CA TYR A 540 20.06 -8.30 0.34
C TYR A 540 20.68 -9.26 1.36
N THR A 541 21.16 -8.71 2.47
CA THR A 541 21.48 -9.48 3.68
C THR A 541 20.57 -9.11 4.85
N VAL A 542 20.34 -10.07 5.74
CA VAL A 542 19.47 -9.94 6.93
C VAL A 542 20.20 -10.23 8.25
N GLY A 543 21.51 -10.49 8.20
CA GLY A 543 22.34 -10.78 9.38
C GLY A 543 22.81 -9.53 10.14
N ALA A 544 23.77 -9.73 11.03
CA ALA A 544 24.47 -8.68 11.77
C ALA A 544 25.96 -8.99 11.93
N SER A 545 26.82 -8.02 11.62
CA SER A 545 28.26 -8.06 11.87
C SER A 545 28.54 -7.47 13.26
N VAL A 546 28.90 -8.33 14.24
CA VAL A 546 29.22 -7.95 15.63
C VAL A 546 30.73 -7.74 15.87
N THR A 547 31.57 -7.94 14.86
CA THR A 547 33.02 -7.68 14.94
C THR A 547 33.51 -6.87 13.73
N GLN A 548 34.57 -6.08 13.93
CA GLN A 548 35.21 -5.32 12.85
C GLN A 548 35.62 -6.22 11.67
N LYS A 549 36.11 -7.44 11.95
CA LYS A 549 36.50 -8.41 10.91
C LYS A 549 35.32 -8.90 10.07
N GLN A 550 34.12 -9.01 10.64
CA GLN A 550 32.91 -9.29 9.88
C GLN A 550 32.52 -8.05 9.06
N MET A 551 32.45 -6.87 9.69
CA MET A 551 32.10 -5.60 9.03
C MET A 551 33.00 -5.27 7.83
N ASP A 552 34.32 -5.40 8.00
CA ASP A 552 35.33 -5.18 6.96
C ASP A 552 35.18 -6.13 5.76
N LYS A 553 34.51 -7.27 5.93
CA LYS A 553 34.14 -8.20 4.86
C LYS A 553 32.78 -7.82 4.28
N THR A 554 31.74 -7.71 5.12
CA THR A 554 30.36 -7.52 4.68
C THR A 554 30.17 -6.20 3.96
N THR A 555 30.69 -5.07 4.47
CA THR A 555 30.47 -3.73 3.89
C THR A 555 30.98 -3.55 2.44
N LYS A 556 31.76 -4.51 1.90
CA LYS A 556 32.27 -4.54 0.52
C LYS A 556 31.38 -5.35 -0.43
N ASP A 557 30.33 -5.98 0.09
CA ASP A 557 29.34 -6.75 -0.64
C ASP A 557 28.10 -5.88 -0.94
N PRO A 558 27.71 -5.67 -2.21
CA PRO A 558 26.52 -4.91 -2.57
C PRO A 558 25.23 -5.38 -1.89
N ALA A 559 25.10 -6.68 -1.58
CA ALA A 559 23.91 -7.18 -0.87
C ALA A 559 23.79 -6.60 0.55
N SER A 560 24.92 -6.30 1.20
CA SER A 560 24.95 -5.70 2.55
C SER A 560 24.56 -4.22 2.58
N TRP A 561 24.57 -3.51 1.45
CA TRP A 561 24.47 -2.04 1.45
C TRP A 561 23.10 -1.51 1.87
N THR A 562 22.09 -2.36 2.02
CA THR A 562 20.80 -2.02 2.66
C THR A 562 20.74 -2.32 4.15
N ASN A 563 21.73 -3.03 4.69
CA ASN A 563 21.74 -3.56 6.04
C ASN A 563 22.70 -2.74 6.92
N PRO A 564 22.19 -1.84 7.79
CA PRO A 564 23.03 -1.00 8.63
C PRO A 564 23.71 -1.76 9.79
N LEU A 565 23.45 -3.06 9.94
CA LEU A 565 24.18 -3.97 10.82
C LEU A 565 25.32 -4.72 10.09
N GLU A 566 25.45 -4.58 8.77
CA GLU A 566 26.49 -5.26 7.97
C GLU A 566 27.22 -4.34 6.97
N ALA A 567 26.71 -3.14 6.72
CA ALA A 567 27.44 -2.05 6.08
C ALA A 567 27.58 -0.85 7.02
N THR A 568 28.68 -0.12 6.86
CA THR A 568 28.98 1.08 7.66
C THR A 568 28.20 2.31 7.19
N LEU A 569 28.19 3.39 7.97
CA LEU A 569 27.96 4.75 7.45
C LEU A 569 29.10 5.19 6.51
N PRO A 570 28.87 6.17 5.62
CA PRO A 570 29.91 6.74 4.77
C PRO A 570 30.98 7.50 5.57
N TYR A 571 32.16 7.72 4.97
CA TYR A 571 33.23 8.50 5.59
C TYR A 571 32.97 10.01 5.49
N ALA A 572 31.94 10.47 6.20
CA ALA A 572 31.37 11.82 6.09
C ALA A 572 31.34 12.59 7.43
N PRO A 573 32.51 12.87 8.07
CA PRO A 573 32.55 13.55 9.37
C PRO A 573 32.02 15.01 9.35
N LYS A 574 31.80 15.61 8.17
CA LYS A 574 31.14 16.93 8.03
C LYS A 574 29.62 16.84 7.84
N MET A 575 29.07 15.64 7.65
CA MET A 575 27.63 15.42 7.46
C MET A 575 26.93 15.28 8.82
N LYS A 576 25.67 15.70 8.88
CA LYS A 576 24.76 15.39 10.00
C LYS A 576 23.70 14.39 9.55
N ILE A 577 23.22 13.56 10.46
CA ILE A 577 22.04 12.70 10.29
C ILE A 577 20.99 13.14 11.29
N TYR A 578 19.79 13.47 10.82
CA TYR A 578 18.62 13.64 11.68
C TYR A 578 17.68 12.44 11.47
N CYS A 579 17.34 11.74 12.55
CA CYS A 579 16.30 10.71 12.53
C CYS A 579 15.02 11.31 13.12
N LEU A 580 13.99 11.44 12.28
CA LEU A 580 12.68 11.99 12.62
C LEU A 580 11.64 10.88 12.50
N TYR A 581 11.08 10.38 13.60
CA TYR A 581 10.11 9.27 13.55
C TYR A 581 9.01 9.37 14.60
N GLY A 582 7.89 8.69 14.31
CA GLY A 582 6.74 8.59 15.19
C GLY A 582 6.93 7.57 16.31
N VAL A 583 6.34 7.86 17.47
CA VAL A 583 6.29 6.97 18.64
C VAL A 583 4.93 7.10 19.33
N GLY A 584 4.54 6.13 20.15
CA GLY A 584 3.24 6.09 20.82
C GLY A 584 2.09 5.70 19.90
N LYS A 585 2.34 4.88 18.87
CA LYS A 585 1.30 4.29 18.03
C LYS A 585 1.48 2.77 17.91
N SER A 586 0.39 2.04 18.20
CA SER A 586 0.23 0.61 17.93
C SER A 586 0.75 0.23 16.54
N THR A 587 1.73 -0.68 16.50
CA THR A 587 2.40 -1.12 15.27
C THR A 587 2.62 -2.64 15.22
N GLU A 588 2.34 -3.29 14.08
CA GLU A 588 2.55 -4.75 13.89
C GLU A 588 3.97 -5.21 14.29
N ARG A 589 4.08 -6.04 15.33
CA ARG A 589 5.38 -6.46 15.90
C ARG A 589 5.64 -7.97 15.85
N SER A 590 4.61 -8.82 15.93
CA SER A 590 4.67 -10.26 15.64
C SER A 590 3.27 -10.82 15.32
N TYR A 591 3.17 -12.09 14.89
CA TYR A 591 1.90 -12.66 14.39
C TYR A 591 1.57 -14.03 14.98
N THR A 592 0.29 -14.28 15.22
CA THR A 592 -0.26 -15.62 15.42
C THR A 592 -0.81 -16.17 14.11
N TYR A 593 -0.32 -17.33 13.71
CA TYR A 593 -0.68 -18.02 12.47
C TYR A 593 -1.43 -19.33 12.74
N ASN A 594 -2.26 -19.73 11.80
CA ASN A 594 -2.93 -21.03 11.76
C ASN A 594 -2.75 -21.69 10.39
N ARG A 595 -3.00 -22.99 10.30
CA ARG A 595 -2.94 -23.78 9.06
C ARG A 595 -4.34 -23.95 8.49
N VAL A 596 -4.48 -23.90 7.16
CA VAL A 596 -5.70 -24.36 6.50
C VAL A 596 -5.80 -25.87 6.68
N SER A 597 -6.74 -26.33 7.50
CA SER A 597 -7.01 -27.74 7.72
C SER A 597 -7.62 -28.37 6.47
N ASP A 598 -7.26 -29.63 6.21
CA ASP A 598 -7.68 -30.40 5.04
C ASP A 598 -9.21 -30.72 5.02
N LEU A 599 -9.94 -30.27 6.05
CA LEU A 599 -11.38 -30.43 6.28
C LEU A 599 -12.24 -29.17 5.99
N ALA A 600 -11.69 -28.09 5.41
CA ALA A 600 -12.42 -26.83 5.19
C ALA A 600 -12.55 -26.33 3.71
N PRO A 601 -13.08 -27.11 2.74
CA PRO A 601 -13.03 -26.75 1.31
C PRO A 601 -14.11 -25.78 0.80
N GLN A 602 -14.89 -25.13 1.68
CA GLN A 602 -16.18 -24.51 1.31
C GLN A 602 -16.32 -22.99 1.55
N ILE A 603 -15.26 -22.29 1.98
CA ILE A 603 -15.30 -20.82 2.17
C ILE A 603 -14.14 -20.09 1.46
N PHE A 604 -12.99 -20.74 1.22
CA PHE A 604 -11.82 -20.11 0.60
C PHE A 604 -11.39 -20.83 -0.69
N ASP A 605 -11.04 -20.04 -1.72
CA ASP A 605 -10.51 -20.44 -3.05
C ASP A 605 -11.19 -21.62 -3.78
N GLN A 606 -12.26 -21.34 -4.53
CA GLN A 606 -12.79 -22.26 -5.56
C GLN A 606 -12.36 -21.87 -6.99
N ARG A 607 -11.17 -22.30 -7.40
CA ARG A 607 -10.84 -22.62 -8.81
C ARG A 607 -9.97 -23.89 -8.87
N PRO A 608 -10.15 -24.75 -9.89
CA PRO A 608 -9.47 -26.04 -9.94
C PRO A 608 -7.99 -25.91 -10.34
N GLY A 609 -7.10 -26.04 -9.35
CA GLY A 609 -5.66 -26.23 -9.56
C GLY A 609 -5.21 -27.54 -8.90
N ASN A 610 -4.81 -28.53 -9.70
CA ASN A 610 -4.42 -29.85 -9.21
C ASN A 610 -3.08 -29.81 -8.45
N VAL A 611 -3.11 -29.93 -7.11
CA VAL A 611 -2.01 -30.51 -6.32
C VAL A 611 -2.61 -31.31 -5.15
N SER A 612 -2.25 -32.59 -5.02
CA SER A 612 -2.80 -33.53 -4.03
C SER A 612 -1.91 -33.70 -2.78
N ASP A 613 -2.46 -34.37 -1.77
CA ASP A 613 -2.00 -34.38 -0.36
C ASP A 613 -0.67 -35.13 -0.06
N GLU A 614 -0.33 -35.16 1.24
CA GLU A 614 0.61 -36.05 1.96
C GLU A 614 2.07 -36.16 1.47
N THR A 615 2.43 -35.53 0.35
CA THR A 615 3.67 -35.81 -0.40
C THR A 615 4.76 -34.73 -0.32
N GLY A 616 4.66 -33.83 0.66
CA GLY A 616 5.64 -32.75 0.89
C GLY A 616 5.22 -31.38 0.36
N GLN A 617 3.93 -31.05 0.39
CA GLN A 617 3.45 -29.69 0.11
C GLN A 617 3.97 -28.68 1.15
N VAL A 618 4.18 -27.44 0.69
CA VAL A 618 4.33 -26.26 1.53
C VAL A 618 3.04 -26.05 2.35
N PRO A 619 3.09 -25.85 3.68
CA PRO A 619 1.88 -25.68 4.48
C PRO A 619 1.17 -24.36 4.10
N ASN A 620 -0.13 -24.45 3.80
CA ASN A 620 -0.97 -23.28 3.58
C ASN A 620 -1.31 -22.64 4.93
N ILE A 621 -0.62 -21.55 5.27
CA ILE A 621 -0.74 -20.85 6.55
C ILE A 621 -1.28 -19.42 6.37
N TYR A 622 -1.91 -18.90 7.41
CA TYR A 622 -2.49 -17.56 7.44
C TYR A 622 -2.52 -16.96 8.85
N ILE A 623 -2.57 -15.63 8.96
CA ILE A 623 -2.75 -14.93 10.24
C ILE A 623 -4.11 -15.32 10.83
N ASP A 624 -4.13 -15.81 12.07
CA ASP A 624 -5.36 -16.27 12.71
C ASP A 624 -6.20 -15.09 13.22
N THR A 625 -7.13 -14.64 12.39
CA THR A 625 -8.00 -13.51 12.72
C THR A 625 -9.04 -13.81 13.80
N SER A 626 -9.11 -15.03 14.34
CA SER A 626 -9.94 -15.36 15.50
C SER A 626 -9.23 -15.08 16.84
N VAL A 627 -7.90 -14.92 16.81
CA VAL A 627 -7.10 -14.65 18.01
C VAL A 627 -7.11 -13.15 18.32
N HIS A 628 -7.60 -12.79 19.49
CA HIS A 628 -7.73 -11.40 19.92
C HIS A 628 -7.69 -11.32 21.45
N ASP A 629 -6.80 -10.49 22.00
CA ASP A 629 -6.69 -10.18 23.43
C ASP A 629 -6.11 -8.78 23.61
N ASP A 630 -6.97 -7.81 23.98
CA ASP A 630 -6.58 -6.41 24.19
C ASP A 630 -5.56 -6.22 25.32
N LYS A 631 -5.55 -7.10 26.33
CA LYS A 631 -4.63 -7.01 27.47
C LYS A 631 -3.20 -7.37 27.07
N LEU A 632 -3.09 -8.23 26.06
CA LEU A 632 -1.84 -8.69 25.49
C LEU A 632 -1.48 -7.94 24.20
N GLY A 633 -2.22 -6.89 23.83
CA GLY A 633 -1.98 -6.11 22.60
C GLY A 633 -2.19 -6.93 21.32
N ILE A 634 -3.00 -7.99 21.34
CA ILE A 634 -3.22 -8.86 20.17
C ILE A 634 -4.56 -8.51 19.50
N SER A 635 -4.48 -7.97 18.28
CA SER A 635 -5.64 -7.61 17.46
C SER A 635 -5.71 -8.48 16.21
N TYR A 636 -6.72 -9.36 16.13
CA TYR A 636 -6.98 -10.27 14.99
C TYR A 636 -5.74 -11.04 14.48
N GLY A 637 -5.00 -11.66 15.39
CA GLY A 637 -3.78 -12.43 15.11
C GLY A 637 -2.52 -11.59 14.95
N VAL A 638 -2.58 -10.27 15.10
CA VAL A 638 -1.42 -9.37 15.07
C VAL A 638 -1.10 -8.89 16.49
N HIS A 639 0.08 -9.20 16.99
CA HIS A 639 0.60 -8.69 18.26
C HIS A 639 1.28 -7.33 18.01
N GLN A 640 0.78 -6.30 18.66
CA GLN A 640 1.09 -4.89 18.41
C GLN A 640 2.07 -4.35 19.46
N GLY A 641 3.10 -3.64 19.03
CA GLY A 641 4.08 -2.94 19.88
C GLY A 641 4.13 -1.43 19.58
N ASP A 642 5.09 -0.72 20.16
CA ASP A 642 5.30 0.71 19.89
C ASP A 642 5.98 0.96 18.53
N GLY A 643 5.70 2.12 17.93
CA GLY A 643 6.20 2.55 16.63
C GLY A 643 5.37 3.70 16.04
N ASP A 644 5.34 3.76 14.71
CA ASP A 644 4.65 4.79 13.93
C ASP A 644 3.38 4.29 13.20
N GLY A 645 2.89 3.09 13.49
CA GLY A 645 1.77 2.45 12.78
C GLY A 645 2.16 1.58 11.58
N THR A 646 3.43 1.54 11.19
CA THR A 646 3.94 0.58 10.19
C THR A 646 5.37 0.10 10.46
N VAL A 647 6.20 0.90 11.10
CA VAL A 647 7.58 0.58 11.48
C VAL A 647 7.67 0.50 13.01
N PRO A 648 7.93 -0.69 13.58
CA PRO A 648 8.14 -0.82 15.02
C PRO A 648 9.34 0.01 15.49
N LEU A 649 9.26 0.54 16.71
CA LEU A 649 10.26 1.42 17.33
C LEU A 649 11.69 0.88 17.23
N MET A 650 11.89 -0.44 17.36
CA MET A 650 13.19 -1.09 17.20
C MET A 650 13.84 -0.83 15.83
N SER A 651 13.06 -0.68 14.76
CA SER A 651 13.57 -0.50 13.39
C SER A 651 13.79 0.96 13.00
N THR A 652 12.92 1.87 13.45
CA THR A 652 13.08 3.32 13.27
C THR A 652 14.14 3.90 14.22
N GLY A 653 14.23 3.37 15.44
CA GLY A 653 15.01 3.94 16.53
C GLY A 653 16.39 3.35 16.76
N TYR A 654 16.58 2.02 16.77
CA TYR A 654 17.82 1.39 17.28
C TYR A 654 19.09 1.92 16.61
N MET A 655 19.12 1.99 15.28
CA MET A 655 20.30 2.51 14.56
C MET A 655 20.54 4.00 14.80
N CYS A 656 19.49 4.78 15.06
CA CYS A 656 19.60 6.22 15.29
C CYS A 656 20.02 6.58 16.73
N VAL A 657 19.74 5.71 17.70
CA VAL A 657 19.97 5.96 19.13
C VAL A 657 21.24 5.26 19.63
N ASP A 658 21.43 3.97 19.31
CA ASP A 658 22.58 3.19 19.77
C ASP A 658 23.48 2.73 18.61
N GLY A 659 22.90 2.11 17.57
CA GLY A 659 23.68 1.46 16.51
C GLY A 659 24.71 2.38 15.85
N TRP A 660 24.32 3.57 15.37
CA TRP A 660 25.26 4.55 14.81
C TRP A 660 26.00 5.39 15.87
N SER A 661 25.83 5.14 17.17
CA SER A 661 26.76 5.60 18.20
C SER A 661 28.02 4.71 18.24
N LYS A 662 27.86 3.41 17.98
CA LYS A 662 28.93 2.41 17.96
C LYS A 662 29.85 2.61 16.74
N LYS A 663 31.16 2.76 16.97
CA LYS A 663 32.19 2.94 15.92
C LYS A 663 32.20 1.83 14.86
N LEU A 664 31.72 0.64 15.20
CA LEU A 664 31.59 -0.50 14.28
C LEU A 664 30.68 -0.18 13.08
N TYR A 665 29.60 0.57 13.32
CA TYR A 665 28.65 1.00 12.28
C TYR A 665 28.92 2.44 11.83
N ASN A 666 29.43 3.31 12.70
CA ASN A 666 29.78 4.70 12.41
C ASN A 666 31.30 4.98 12.54
N PRO A 667 32.12 4.53 11.57
CA PRO A 667 33.59 4.65 11.67
C PRO A 667 34.11 6.09 11.58
N ALA A 668 33.32 7.00 10.99
CA ALA A 668 33.69 8.41 10.82
C ALA A 668 33.19 9.34 11.94
N GLY A 669 32.38 8.83 12.88
CA GLY A 669 31.77 9.66 13.93
C GLY A 669 30.79 10.71 13.38
N VAL A 670 30.05 10.38 12.32
CA VAL A 670 28.99 11.22 11.75
C VAL A 670 27.99 11.59 12.86
N LYS A 671 27.68 12.87 13.04
CA LYS A 671 26.75 13.30 14.11
C LYS A 671 25.33 12.84 13.77
N VAL A 672 24.80 11.90 14.55
CA VAL A 672 23.39 11.49 14.53
C VAL A 672 22.63 12.28 15.59
N ILE A 673 21.40 12.69 15.28
CA ILE A 673 20.48 13.43 16.16
C ILE A 673 19.11 12.77 16.02
N THR A 674 18.60 12.17 17.10
CA THR A 674 17.27 11.55 17.12
C THR A 674 16.24 12.53 17.65
N ARG A 675 15.11 12.67 16.95
CA ARG A 675 13.95 13.45 17.41
C ARG A 675 12.68 12.66 17.18
N GLU A 676 12.04 12.28 18.28
CA GLU A 676 10.79 11.52 18.30
C GLU A 676 9.57 12.45 18.33
N PHE A 677 8.50 12.01 17.69
CA PHE A 677 7.24 12.73 17.59
C PHE A 677 6.12 11.84 18.14
N THR A 678 5.57 12.18 19.32
CA THR A 678 4.47 11.41 19.91
C THR A 678 3.21 11.53 19.03
N HIS A 679 2.67 10.41 18.57
CA HIS A 679 1.46 10.37 17.77
C HIS A 679 0.27 10.97 18.55
N ARG A 680 -0.43 11.94 17.95
CA ARG A 680 -1.70 12.48 18.49
C ARG A 680 -2.69 12.69 17.35
N SER A 681 -3.72 11.88 17.30
CA SER A 681 -4.83 12.02 16.36
C SER A 681 -5.74 13.20 16.73
N SER A 682 -6.21 13.91 15.70
CA SER A 682 -7.30 14.88 15.79
C SER A 682 -8.63 14.15 15.90
N LEU A 683 -9.53 14.66 16.74
CA LEU A 683 -10.90 14.18 16.88
C LEU A 683 -11.88 14.85 15.89
N SER A 684 -11.35 15.65 14.94
CA SER A 684 -12.14 16.31 13.91
C SER A 684 -12.57 15.31 12.83
N PRO A 685 -13.88 15.16 12.52
CA PRO A 685 -14.36 14.33 11.40
C PRO A 685 -13.92 14.81 10.01
N VAL A 686 -13.25 15.97 9.92
CA VAL A 686 -12.66 16.51 8.70
C VAL A 686 -11.19 16.08 8.55
N ASP A 687 -10.50 15.79 9.66
CA ASP A 687 -9.07 15.44 9.70
C ASP A 687 -8.85 13.93 9.47
N ILE A 688 -9.24 13.45 8.29
CA ILE A 688 -9.11 12.04 7.83
C ILE A 688 -7.67 11.48 7.82
N ARG A 689 -6.67 12.28 8.22
CA ARG A 689 -5.23 12.00 8.29
C ARG A 689 -4.64 12.34 9.68
N GLY A 690 -5.47 12.31 10.73
CA GLY A 690 -5.06 12.56 12.11
C GLY A 690 -4.66 14.01 12.45
N GLY A 691 -4.64 14.93 11.49
CA GLY A 691 -4.37 16.36 11.72
C GLY A 691 -2.91 16.67 12.09
N LYS A 692 -2.60 17.96 12.29
CA LYS A 692 -1.24 18.55 12.36
C LYS A 692 -0.24 17.97 13.39
N ARG A 693 -0.66 17.05 14.27
CA ARG A 693 0.15 16.40 15.32
C ARG A 693 0.14 14.87 15.27
N THR A 694 -0.46 14.28 14.23
CA THR A 694 -0.24 12.88 13.88
C THR A 694 1.25 12.60 13.72
N ALA A 695 1.69 11.43 14.16
CA ALA A 695 3.03 10.90 13.85
C ALA A 695 2.92 9.48 13.26
N ASP A 696 1.79 9.21 12.60
CA ASP A 696 1.54 7.98 11.85
C ASP A 696 2.41 7.94 10.58
N HIS A 697 2.84 6.76 10.15
CA HIS A 697 4.00 6.53 9.27
C HIS A 697 4.11 7.41 8.01
N VAL A 698 3.00 7.65 7.32
CA VAL A 698 2.88 8.52 6.13
C VAL A 698 2.44 9.93 6.53
N ASP A 699 1.49 10.05 7.45
CA ASP A 699 0.96 11.35 7.90
C ASP A 699 2.04 12.23 8.57
N ILE A 700 3.15 11.66 9.05
CA ILE A 700 4.31 12.36 9.61
C ILE A 700 4.88 13.43 8.66
N LEU A 701 4.70 13.28 7.35
CA LEU A 701 5.06 14.28 6.33
C LEU A 701 4.15 15.54 6.35
N GLY A 702 3.01 15.48 7.06
CA GLY A 702 2.14 16.62 7.38
C GLY A 702 2.21 17.07 8.84
N ASN A 703 3.11 16.52 9.65
CA ASN A 703 3.27 16.93 11.05
C ASN A 703 3.95 18.31 11.13
N TYR A 704 3.28 19.26 11.79
CA TYR A 704 3.73 20.65 11.88
C TYR A 704 5.15 20.81 12.45
N GLN A 705 5.52 20.02 13.48
CA GLN A 705 6.85 20.11 14.08
C GLN A 705 7.92 19.45 13.20
N VAL A 706 7.61 18.35 12.52
CA VAL A 706 8.51 17.74 11.52
C VAL A 706 8.79 18.73 10.40
N THR A 707 7.76 19.41 9.89
CA THR A 707 7.92 20.46 8.86
C THR A 707 8.74 21.65 9.37
N ARG A 708 8.52 22.11 10.62
CA ARG A 708 9.32 23.18 11.25
C ARG A 708 10.80 22.80 11.35
N ASP A 709 11.07 21.58 11.83
CA ASP A 709 12.42 21.03 11.99
C ASP A 709 13.13 20.90 10.63
N LEU A 710 12.42 20.39 9.61
CA LEU A 710 12.91 20.30 8.23
C LEU A 710 13.24 21.68 7.64
N LEU A 711 12.36 22.67 7.80
CA LEU A 711 12.57 24.03 7.29
C LEU A 711 13.79 24.70 7.94
N ALA A 712 14.03 24.45 9.24
CA ALA A 712 15.23 24.93 9.94
C ALA A 712 16.52 24.25 9.43
N ILE A 713 16.46 22.96 9.10
CA ILE A 713 17.60 22.23 8.49
C ILE A 713 17.95 22.82 7.12
N VAL A 714 16.99 22.96 6.21
CA VAL A 714 17.26 23.38 4.81
C VAL A 714 17.63 24.87 4.69
N ALA A 715 17.08 25.71 5.57
CA ALA A 715 17.50 27.12 5.73
C ALA A 715 18.86 27.26 6.44
N GLY A 716 19.42 26.16 6.96
CA GLY A 716 20.71 26.12 7.65
C GLY A 716 20.74 26.88 8.96
N ARG A 717 19.65 26.79 9.72
CA ARG A 717 19.49 27.23 11.12
C ARG A 717 19.49 26.05 12.08
N ASP A 718 20.20 24.98 11.73
CA ASP A 718 20.15 23.69 12.42
C ASP A 718 21.01 23.62 13.70
N GLY A 719 21.23 24.78 14.32
CA GLY A 719 21.63 24.95 15.71
C GLY A 719 20.52 25.51 16.61
N ASP A 720 19.41 26.00 16.03
CA ASP A 720 18.35 26.71 16.76
C ASP A 720 17.31 25.70 17.32
N GLY A 721 17.67 24.99 18.40
CA GLY A 721 16.76 24.10 19.14
C GLY A 721 16.55 22.69 18.55
N LEU A 722 17.29 22.34 17.51
CA LEU A 722 17.30 21.00 16.87
C LEU A 722 18.17 19.98 17.65
N GLU A 723 17.93 19.88 18.95
CA GLU A 723 18.62 18.95 19.86
C GLU A 723 17.97 17.55 19.88
N GLU A 724 18.62 16.58 20.55
CA GLU A 724 18.07 15.23 20.71
C GLU A 724 16.80 15.26 21.58
N GLN A 725 15.77 14.53 21.15
CA GLN A 725 14.47 14.47 21.79
C GLN A 725 13.96 13.02 21.71
N ILE A 726 13.97 12.32 22.84
CA ILE A 726 13.52 10.91 22.95
C ILE A 726 12.57 10.82 24.14
N TYR A 727 11.40 10.24 23.89
CA TYR A 727 10.30 10.00 24.83
C TYR A 727 10.05 8.50 25.05
N SER A 728 10.35 7.67 24.06
CA SER A 728 10.10 6.23 24.06
C SER A 728 11.12 5.45 24.91
N LYS A 729 10.80 4.18 25.18
CA LYS A 729 11.71 3.22 25.84
C LYS A 729 12.85 2.73 24.93
N ILE A 730 13.09 3.30 23.74
CA ILE A 730 14.14 2.82 22.81
C ILE A 730 15.54 2.71 23.44
N LYS A 731 15.90 3.59 24.39
CA LYS A 731 17.19 3.51 25.09
C LYS A 731 17.29 2.25 25.96
N GLU A 732 16.20 1.87 26.63
CA GLU A 732 16.10 0.62 27.38
C GLU A 732 16.14 -0.59 26.43
N TYR A 733 15.29 -0.61 25.40
CA TYR A 733 15.25 -1.72 24.45
C TYR A 733 16.58 -1.93 23.71
N SER A 734 17.29 -0.85 23.37
CA SER A 734 18.62 -0.92 22.74
C SER A 734 19.70 -1.51 23.65
N ALA A 735 19.57 -1.36 24.98
CA ALA A 735 20.50 -1.96 25.94
C ALA A 735 20.29 -3.47 26.12
N ASN A 736 19.12 -3.99 25.73
CA ASN A 736 18.77 -5.41 25.76
C ASN A 736 19.19 -6.18 24.48
N VAL A 737 19.83 -5.52 23.50
CA VAL A 737 20.26 -6.11 22.22
C VAL A 737 21.67 -6.74 22.32
N ASP A 738 21.79 -8.01 21.91
CA ASP A 738 23.07 -8.75 21.84
C ASP A 738 23.86 -8.39 20.56
N ILE A 739 24.41 -7.16 20.47
CA ILE A 739 25.23 -6.64 19.33
C ILE A 739 26.38 -5.72 19.79
#